data_AF-A0A1M6BX73-F1
#
_entry.id   AF-A0A1M6BX73-F1
#
_cell.length_a   1.000
_cell.length_b   1.000
_cell.length_c   1.000
_cell.angle_alpha   90.00
_cell.angle_beta   90.00
_cell.angle_gamma   90.00
#
_symmetry.space_group_name_H-M   'P 1'
#
loop_
_entity.id
_entity.type
_entity.pdbx_description
1 polymer ?
#
loop_
_entity_poly.entity_id
_entity_poly.type
_entity_poly.pdbx_seq_one_letter_code
_entity_poly.pdbx_strand_id
1 'polypeptide(L)'
;MAVITIDGIRLNVENNRNVLDCALEAGVYIPHLCHHPALSELGSCRMCIVEVEGRDGVETSCTMKAKDGMVIHTKSERLTKLRTLAMELLLSAHPEDCSTCPVYGDCELQTLMQYIGASGGRVKMRSKGFKSDDRNPLFIHDMNRCILCGRCVRACDELRGVKVLRYNKKDMETYVGTIHDKLLADADCRFCGACAQVCPTGTIRDKVSFIGSGKTREDVMIPCKAACPAGTDVPRYVRLTKEGKYSEATAVVREKAPMPKVLGYICNHVCELDCKRGQVNSPISIRNIKRFAAEHDVEKIWEGKGISAPSTGKRVCVVGGGPAGLIAAHYLRKKGHEVVLKEALEKTGGMLQYGIPSYRLPREIVDEEVDILMKAGVTVETGVRIENPERLLGEGFDAVLMATGTHSGVRLPIEGNCLEGVLLNIDFLRNVSMGIDPGMGEKVVVLGGGNVAFDCARSAKRLGAREVHLACLEAENAMPADKEEIEQALEEGIFVHPGRTFEKITGEEHCSGMLLMEVESFSFDANRNAVIRKVDGSEQLIEADTVIFAVGQRSAITEESGLKLGRGNSILVGENSLKTDKEGIFAAGDVVYGTASVIRAIASGRKAAAEIDVYLGGDGDINEILAPVEKPNPHIGVIEKFGYLERIQPDLALPGERAENFGLMDFGICEKKIGCETERCLQCDLRLQIQGPKLWGDYSSQTIKEAE
;
A
#
# COMPACT_ATOMS: atom_id res chain seq x y z
N MET A 1 42.64 0.04 17.95
CA MET A 1 42.98 -0.52 16.63
C MET A 1 43.94 -1.67 16.84
N ALA A 2 43.79 -2.74 16.06
CA ALA A 2 44.69 -3.88 16.01
C ALA A 2 45.13 -4.08 14.56
N VAL A 3 46.38 -4.43 14.34
CA VAL A 3 46.90 -4.78 13.02
C VAL A 3 46.93 -6.30 12.91
N ILE A 4 46.19 -6.84 11.95
CA ILE A 4 46.18 -8.28 11.63
C ILE A 4 46.60 -8.49 10.18
N THR A 5 47.18 -9.64 9.87
CA THR A 5 47.55 -10.04 8.51
C THR A 5 46.72 -11.25 8.10
N ILE A 6 45.98 -11.16 6.99
CA ILE A 6 45.16 -12.27 6.45
C ILE A 6 45.67 -12.59 5.05
N ASP A 7 46.19 -13.79 4.82
CA ASP A 7 46.77 -14.22 3.53
C ASP A 7 47.79 -13.21 2.95
N GLY A 8 48.60 -12.59 3.82
CA GLY A 8 49.60 -11.58 3.46
C GLY A 8 49.05 -10.15 3.34
N ILE A 9 47.73 -9.94 3.42
CA ILE A 9 47.10 -8.62 3.40
C ILE A 9 47.06 -8.06 4.82
N ARG A 10 47.70 -6.90 5.03
CA ARG A 10 47.75 -6.21 6.32
C ARG A 10 46.51 -5.33 6.50
N LEU A 11 45.72 -5.62 7.53
CA LEU A 11 44.47 -4.94 7.85
C LEU A 11 44.59 -4.18 9.17
N ASN A 12 44.11 -2.93 9.18
CA ASN A 12 43.98 -2.12 10.39
C ASN A 12 42.52 -2.15 10.85
N VAL A 13 42.25 -2.85 11.95
CA VAL A 13 40.88 -3.20 12.36
C VAL A 13 40.57 -2.69 13.76
N GLU A 14 39.29 -2.57 14.07
CA GLU A 14 38.85 -2.25 15.43
C GLU A 14 39.26 -3.37 16.40
N ASN A 15 39.71 -2.99 17.59
CA ASN A 15 40.15 -3.97 18.59
C ASN A 15 38.94 -4.79 19.09
N ASN A 16 39.12 -6.08 19.37
CA ASN A 16 38.06 -7.00 19.82
C ASN A 16 36.90 -7.25 18.84
N ARG A 17 37.02 -6.83 17.57
CA ARG A 17 36.09 -7.24 16.51
C ARG A 17 36.37 -8.68 16.06
N ASN A 18 35.37 -9.42 15.58
CA ASN A 18 35.65 -10.77 15.08
C ASN A 18 36.42 -10.73 13.75
N VAL A 19 37.30 -11.71 13.56
CA VAL A 19 38.20 -11.80 12.40
C VAL A 19 37.42 -11.97 11.09
N LEU A 20 36.27 -12.67 11.10
CA LEU A 20 35.46 -12.86 9.90
C LEU A 20 34.93 -11.54 9.35
N ASP A 21 34.31 -10.70 10.18
CA ASP A 21 33.79 -9.40 9.75
C ASP A 21 34.92 -8.50 9.25
N CYS A 22 36.07 -8.51 9.94
CA CYS A 22 37.26 -7.79 9.49
C CYS A 22 37.71 -8.22 8.09
N ALA A 23 37.71 -9.54 7.83
CA ALA A 23 38.08 -10.09 6.52
C ALA A 23 37.07 -9.68 5.44
N LEU A 24 35.77 -9.83 5.71
CA LEU A 24 34.70 -9.53 4.74
C LEU A 24 34.66 -8.05 4.36
N GLU A 25 34.88 -7.14 5.31
CA GLU A 25 34.99 -5.70 5.03
C GLU A 25 36.21 -5.34 4.19
N ALA A 26 37.31 -6.07 4.37
CA ALA A 26 38.51 -5.92 3.56
C ALA A 26 38.42 -6.61 2.19
N GLY A 27 37.27 -7.17 1.82
CA GLY A 27 37.09 -7.93 0.58
C GLY A 27 37.72 -9.33 0.60
N VAL A 28 38.21 -9.79 1.75
CA VAL A 28 38.76 -11.14 1.92
C VAL A 28 37.64 -12.10 2.27
N TYR A 29 37.16 -12.84 1.27
CA TYR A 29 36.09 -13.80 1.48
C TYR A 29 36.57 -15.05 2.24
N ILE A 30 35.97 -15.30 3.40
CA ILE A 30 36.12 -16.54 4.16
C ILE A 30 34.78 -17.30 4.13
N PRO A 31 34.73 -18.59 3.71
CA PRO A 31 33.53 -19.42 3.71
C PRO A 31 32.70 -19.36 5.00
N HIS A 32 31.40 -19.09 4.93
CA HIS A 32 30.51 -19.06 6.11
C HIS A 32 29.05 -19.36 5.75
N LEU A 33 28.28 -19.90 6.71
CA LEU A 33 26.84 -20.17 6.57
C LEU A 33 26.01 -19.84 7.82
N CYS A 34 26.57 -19.99 9.03
CA CYS A 34 25.86 -19.63 10.25
C CYS A 34 26.13 -18.18 10.70
N HIS A 35 27.16 -17.53 10.16
CA HIS A 35 27.45 -16.12 10.44
C HIS A 35 26.43 -15.19 9.78
N HIS A 36 26.02 -14.13 10.46
CA HIS A 36 25.23 -13.04 9.87
C HIS A 36 25.59 -11.77 10.65
N PRO A 37 25.85 -10.62 10.00
CA PRO A 37 26.39 -9.44 10.68
C PRO A 37 25.46 -8.86 11.75
N ALA A 38 24.16 -9.09 11.63
CA ALA A 38 23.17 -8.65 12.63
C ALA A 38 22.93 -9.65 13.78
N LEU A 39 23.63 -10.80 13.84
CA LEU A 39 23.40 -11.85 14.84
C LEU A 39 24.65 -12.15 15.66
N SER A 40 24.47 -12.64 16.88
CA SER A 40 25.57 -13.09 17.75
C SER A 40 26.43 -14.20 17.12
N GLU A 41 27.66 -14.36 17.57
CA GLU A 41 28.60 -15.33 17.01
C GLU A 41 28.23 -16.78 17.40
N LEU A 42 28.37 -17.76 16.50
CA LEU A 42 28.00 -19.16 16.76
C LEU A 42 29.06 -20.21 16.41
N GLY A 43 29.77 -20.06 15.28
CA GLY A 43 30.83 -21.00 14.85
C GLY A 43 30.38 -22.42 14.45
N SER A 44 29.09 -22.74 14.52
CA SER A 44 28.58 -24.12 14.35
C SER A 44 28.79 -24.74 12.97
N CYS A 45 28.75 -23.96 11.88
CA CYS A 45 28.88 -24.51 10.53
C CYS A 45 30.31 -24.93 10.14
N ARG A 46 31.33 -24.52 10.91
CA ARG A 46 32.76 -24.79 10.68
C ARG A 46 33.32 -24.39 9.31
N MET A 47 32.58 -23.65 8.49
CA MET A 47 33.08 -23.16 7.20
C MET A 47 34.18 -22.11 7.38
N CYS A 48 34.04 -21.25 8.39
CA CYS A 48 34.91 -20.10 8.63
C CYS A 48 36.21 -20.44 9.38
N ILE A 49 36.60 -21.72 9.40
CA ILE A 49 37.84 -22.14 10.03
C ILE A 49 39.05 -21.53 9.32
N VAL A 50 40.05 -21.13 10.09
CA VAL A 50 41.32 -20.54 9.65
C VAL A 50 42.48 -21.10 10.47
N GLU A 51 43.69 -20.98 9.95
CA GLU A 51 44.94 -21.29 10.67
C GLU A 51 45.55 -19.96 11.16
N VAL A 52 46.13 -19.97 12.37
CA VAL A 52 46.76 -18.79 12.97
C VAL A 52 48.19 -19.14 13.32
N GLU A 53 49.15 -18.31 12.92
CA GLU A 53 50.56 -18.55 13.25
C GLU A 53 50.79 -18.58 14.77
N GLY A 54 51.61 -19.53 15.21
CA GLY A 54 51.90 -19.75 16.63
C GLY A 54 50.79 -20.47 17.40
N ARG A 55 49.74 -20.99 16.73
CA ARG A 55 48.69 -21.81 17.35
C ARG A 55 48.56 -23.16 16.67
N ASP A 56 48.38 -24.19 17.48
CA ASP A 56 48.12 -25.55 16.98
C ASP A 56 46.65 -25.74 16.63
N GLY A 57 46.39 -26.16 15.39
CA GLY A 57 45.04 -26.53 14.95
C GLY A 57 44.37 -25.49 14.06
N VAL A 58 43.04 -25.53 14.01
CA VAL A 58 42.22 -24.58 13.27
C VAL A 58 41.20 -23.94 14.20
N GLU A 59 40.88 -22.67 13.97
CA GLU A 59 39.95 -21.91 14.80
C GLU A 59 38.89 -21.23 13.93
N THR A 60 37.72 -20.94 14.50
CA THR A 60 36.64 -20.26 13.78
C THR A 60 36.85 -18.75 13.77
N SER A 61 37.06 -18.17 12.59
CA SER A 61 37.26 -16.72 12.43
C SER A 61 36.07 -15.88 12.91
N CYS A 62 34.84 -16.41 12.88
CA CYS A 62 33.65 -15.67 13.32
C CYS A 62 33.52 -15.51 14.85
N THR A 63 34.20 -16.35 15.64
CA THR A 63 34.23 -16.23 17.12
C THR A 63 35.58 -15.72 17.63
N MET A 64 36.60 -15.73 16.76
CA MET A 64 37.94 -15.26 17.09
C MET A 64 37.98 -13.74 17.08
N LYS A 65 38.46 -13.14 18.15
CA LYS A 65 38.66 -11.68 18.25
C LYS A 65 40.01 -11.29 17.68
N ALA A 66 40.03 -10.27 16.83
CA ALA A 66 41.25 -9.70 16.28
C ALA A 66 42.13 -9.11 17.39
N LYS A 67 43.41 -9.47 17.39
CA LYS A 67 44.45 -8.93 18.28
C LYS A 67 45.66 -8.52 17.45
N ASP A 68 46.34 -7.48 17.91
CA ASP A 68 47.51 -6.94 17.23
C ASP A 68 48.58 -8.02 17.01
N GLY A 69 49.15 -8.05 15.80
CA GLY A 69 50.18 -9.00 15.40
C GLY A 69 49.68 -10.39 14.99
N MET A 70 48.36 -10.63 14.92
CA MET A 70 47.84 -11.91 14.41
C MET A 70 48.14 -12.10 12.93
N VAL A 71 48.67 -13.26 12.57
CA VAL A 71 48.84 -13.70 11.18
C VAL A 71 47.93 -14.90 10.93
N ILE A 72 47.01 -14.76 9.98
CA ILE A 72 45.91 -15.66 9.71
C ILE A 72 46.02 -16.17 8.27
N HIS A 73 45.92 -17.47 8.10
CA HIS A 73 45.90 -18.15 6.81
C HIS A 73 44.50 -18.73 6.58
N THR A 74 43.86 -18.34 5.48
CA THR A 74 42.51 -18.79 5.12
C THR A 74 42.52 -19.92 4.09
N LYS A 75 43.69 -20.20 3.50
CA LYS A 75 43.91 -21.20 2.44
C LYS A 75 45.04 -22.15 2.83
N SER A 76 44.71 -23.43 2.97
CA SER A 76 45.68 -24.52 3.07
C SER A 76 45.02 -25.84 2.69
N GLU A 77 45.81 -26.86 2.33
CA GLU A 77 45.27 -28.19 2.02
C GLU A 77 44.46 -28.77 3.19
N ARG A 78 44.92 -28.52 4.43
CA ARG A 78 44.22 -28.92 5.65
C ARG A 78 42.87 -28.22 5.78
N LEU A 79 42.82 -26.90 5.60
CA LEU A 79 41.57 -26.13 5.65
C LEU A 79 40.58 -26.59 4.59
N THR A 80 41.04 -26.85 3.36
CA THR A 80 40.21 -27.38 2.27
C THR A 80 39.58 -28.71 2.66
N LYS A 81 40.39 -29.69 3.11
CA LYS A 81 39.87 -31.02 3.53
C LYS A 81 38.81 -30.92 4.63
N LEU A 82 39.06 -30.08 5.65
CA LEU A 82 38.15 -29.89 6.76
C LEU A 82 36.84 -29.19 6.35
N ARG A 83 36.91 -28.16 5.50
CA ARG A 83 35.72 -27.49 4.95
C ARG A 83 34.90 -28.41 4.05
N THR A 84 35.54 -29.21 3.20
CA THR A 84 34.85 -30.20 2.37
C THR A 84 34.13 -31.25 3.22
N LEU A 85 34.80 -31.78 4.26
CA LEU A 85 34.17 -32.71 5.20
C LEU A 85 32.96 -32.07 5.92
N ALA A 86 33.12 -30.85 6.42
CA ALA A 86 32.02 -30.12 7.06
C ALA A 86 30.85 -29.93 6.09
N MET A 87 31.12 -29.61 4.82
CA MET A 87 30.10 -29.40 3.80
C MET A 87 29.36 -30.71 3.49
N GLU A 88 30.09 -31.81 3.32
CA GLU A 88 29.49 -33.13 3.08
C GLU A 88 28.60 -33.59 4.23
N LEU A 89 28.99 -33.32 5.48
CA LEU A 89 28.14 -33.60 6.64
C LEU A 89 26.85 -32.77 6.63
N LEU A 90 26.91 -31.49 6.23
CA LEU A 90 25.70 -30.67 6.08
C LEU A 90 24.80 -31.19 4.95
N LEU A 91 25.38 -31.57 3.81
CA LEU A 91 24.67 -32.07 2.65
C LEU A 91 24.09 -33.47 2.85
N SER A 92 24.69 -34.29 3.73
CA SER A 92 24.23 -35.67 4.01
C SER A 92 22.76 -35.76 4.43
N ALA A 93 22.21 -34.69 4.99
CA ALA A 93 20.82 -34.60 5.43
C ALA A 93 20.03 -33.49 4.72
N HIS A 94 20.52 -32.97 3.58
CA HIS A 94 19.85 -31.96 2.76
C HIS A 94 19.37 -32.58 1.43
N PRO A 95 18.18 -32.23 0.92
CA PRO A 95 17.70 -32.71 -0.37
C PRO A 95 18.62 -32.37 -1.56
N GLU A 96 18.72 -33.28 -2.52
CA GLU A 96 19.45 -33.14 -3.80
C GLU A 96 18.56 -32.57 -4.91
N ASP A 97 17.88 -31.46 -4.65
CA ASP A 97 16.90 -30.88 -5.59
C ASP A 97 17.26 -29.43 -5.98
N CYS A 98 18.56 -29.12 -6.04
CA CYS A 98 19.03 -27.76 -6.27
C CYS A 98 18.46 -27.13 -7.56
N SER A 99 18.36 -27.89 -8.66
CA SER A 99 17.81 -27.39 -9.94
C SER A 99 16.31 -27.08 -9.89
N THR A 100 15.58 -27.68 -8.95
CA THR A 100 14.14 -27.44 -8.71
C THR A 100 13.90 -26.71 -7.38
N CYS A 101 14.95 -26.15 -6.78
CA CYS A 101 14.89 -25.49 -5.48
C CYS A 101 14.14 -24.16 -5.59
N PRO A 102 13.18 -23.85 -4.69
CA PRO A 102 12.48 -22.57 -4.69
C PRO A 102 13.36 -21.31 -4.47
N VAL A 103 14.61 -21.49 -4.03
CA VAL A 103 15.59 -20.40 -3.80
C VAL A 103 16.78 -20.56 -4.76
N TYR A 104 16.60 -21.26 -5.87
CA TYR A 104 17.64 -21.45 -6.88
C TYR A 104 18.17 -20.10 -7.38
N GLY A 105 19.49 -19.95 -7.40
CA GLY A 105 20.18 -18.71 -7.75
C GLY A 105 20.53 -17.81 -6.57
N ASP A 106 19.79 -17.90 -5.45
CA ASP A 106 19.95 -17.05 -4.26
C ASP A 106 20.34 -17.84 -2.98
N CYS A 107 20.61 -19.14 -3.10
CA CYS A 107 20.89 -20.03 -1.97
C CYS A 107 22.38 -20.02 -1.57
N GLU A 108 22.72 -19.45 -0.39
CA GLU A 108 24.09 -19.41 0.13
C GLU A 108 24.76 -20.80 0.21
N LEU A 109 24.01 -21.85 0.58
CA LEU A 109 24.53 -23.22 0.65
C LEU A 109 24.95 -23.74 -0.72
N GLN A 110 24.13 -23.49 -1.75
CA GLN A 110 24.42 -23.91 -3.12
C GLN A 110 25.67 -23.19 -3.64
N THR A 111 25.73 -21.87 -3.44
CA THR A 111 26.83 -21.02 -3.89
C THR A 111 28.13 -21.40 -3.17
N LEU A 112 28.05 -21.76 -1.88
CA LEU A 112 29.22 -22.24 -1.13
C LEU A 112 29.66 -23.64 -1.52
N MET A 113 28.73 -24.54 -1.83
CA MET A 113 29.05 -25.87 -2.37
C MET A 113 29.85 -25.76 -3.67
N GLN A 114 29.45 -24.85 -4.57
CA GLN A 114 30.19 -24.55 -5.80
C GLN A 114 31.59 -23.99 -5.52
N TYR A 115 31.70 -23.04 -4.57
CA TYR A 115 32.98 -22.45 -4.18
C TYR A 115 33.97 -23.49 -3.61
N ILE A 116 33.50 -24.40 -2.75
CA ILE A 116 34.34 -25.44 -2.13
C ILE A 116 34.64 -26.58 -3.11
N GLY A 117 33.81 -26.79 -4.14
CA GLY A 117 33.91 -27.94 -5.03
C GLY A 117 33.54 -29.27 -4.35
N ALA A 118 32.71 -29.21 -3.30
CA ALA A 118 32.25 -30.41 -2.58
C ALA A 118 31.10 -31.09 -3.33
N SER A 119 31.08 -32.43 -3.34
CA SER A 119 29.95 -33.23 -3.82
C SER A 119 29.44 -34.16 -2.72
N GLY A 120 28.13 -34.39 -2.65
CA GLY A 120 27.51 -35.19 -1.59
C GLY A 120 27.87 -36.69 -1.58
N GLY A 121 28.59 -37.17 -2.60
CA GLY A 121 28.74 -38.61 -2.88
C GLY A 121 29.60 -39.41 -1.90
N ARG A 122 30.42 -38.78 -1.04
CA ARG A 122 31.31 -39.50 -0.09
C ARG A 122 30.64 -39.92 1.21
N VAL A 123 29.55 -39.26 1.59
CA VAL A 123 28.81 -39.54 2.83
C VAL A 123 27.46 -40.11 2.46
N LYS A 124 27.04 -41.20 3.13
CA LYS A 124 25.73 -41.80 2.88
C LYS A 124 24.64 -40.77 3.20
N MET A 125 23.87 -40.41 2.19
CA MET A 125 22.72 -39.54 2.36
C MET A 125 21.66 -40.18 3.26
N ARG A 126 20.99 -39.33 4.02
CA ARG A 126 19.86 -39.70 4.88
C ARG A 126 18.77 -38.64 4.77
N SER A 127 17.52 -39.06 4.84
CA SER A 127 16.40 -38.13 5.00
C SER A 127 16.19 -37.85 6.49
N LYS A 128 15.85 -36.60 6.83
CA LYS A 128 15.45 -36.25 8.20
C LYS A 128 14.03 -36.72 8.55
N GLY A 129 13.22 -37.09 7.55
CA GLY A 129 11.88 -37.63 7.75
C GLY A 129 10.82 -36.63 8.23
N PHE A 130 11.10 -35.32 8.18
CA PHE A 130 10.11 -34.30 8.52
C PHE A 130 9.15 -34.07 7.35
N LYS A 131 7.86 -33.87 7.64
CA LYS A 131 6.93 -33.33 6.64
C LYS A 131 7.15 -31.83 6.52
N SER A 132 7.08 -31.30 5.30
CA SER A 132 7.04 -29.84 5.09
C SER A 132 5.77 -29.29 5.74
N ASP A 133 5.89 -28.22 6.52
CA ASP A 133 4.76 -27.55 7.16
C ASP A 133 4.39 -26.28 6.39
N ASP A 134 3.27 -26.35 5.69
CA ASP A 134 2.65 -25.26 4.94
C ASP A 134 1.33 -24.78 5.58
N ARG A 135 1.02 -25.21 6.81
CA ARG A 135 -0.21 -24.82 7.51
C ARG A 135 -0.17 -23.36 7.97
N ASN A 136 1.02 -22.80 8.15
CA ASN A 136 1.19 -21.40 8.54
C ASN A 136 0.82 -20.47 7.38
N PRO A 137 0.15 -19.33 7.63
CA PRO A 137 -0.46 -18.52 6.57
C PRO A 137 0.56 -17.84 5.64
N LEU A 138 1.70 -17.39 6.17
CA LEU A 138 2.69 -16.61 5.41
C LEU A 138 3.91 -17.40 4.95
N PHE A 139 4.23 -18.51 5.63
CA PHE A 139 5.52 -19.18 5.51
C PHE A 139 5.36 -20.67 5.25
N ILE A 140 6.29 -21.22 4.47
CA ILE A 140 6.55 -22.64 4.38
C ILE A 140 7.76 -22.96 5.26
N HIS A 141 7.64 -24.01 6.08
CA HIS A 141 8.71 -24.50 6.93
C HIS A 141 9.07 -25.95 6.57
N ASP A 142 10.16 -26.12 5.84
CA ASP A 142 10.64 -27.43 5.37
C ASP A 142 11.97 -27.81 6.04
N MET A 143 11.85 -28.54 7.15
CA MET A 143 13.00 -28.94 7.96
C MET A 143 13.97 -29.90 7.25
N ASN A 144 13.57 -30.54 6.14
CA ASN A 144 14.51 -31.35 5.37
C ASN A 144 15.65 -30.50 4.81
N ARG A 145 15.40 -29.23 4.48
CA ARG A 145 16.41 -28.27 3.96
C ARG A 145 17.28 -27.61 5.04
N CYS A 146 16.99 -27.85 6.31
CA CYS A 146 17.68 -27.15 7.39
C CYS A 146 19.09 -27.68 7.62
N ILE A 147 20.06 -26.77 7.72
CA ILE A 147 21.44 -27.07 8.09
C ILE A 147 21.74 -26.77 9.57
N LEU A 148 20.71 -26.50 10.38
CA LEU A 148 20.80 -26.21 11.81
C LEU A 148 21.73 -25.03 12.17
N CYS A 149 21.88 -24.07 11.26
CA CYS A 149 22.76 -22.90 11.43
C CYS A 149 22.28 -21.91 12.52
N GLY A 150 21.04 -22.03 12.99
CA GLY A 150 20.51 -21.24 14.10
C GLY A 150 20.27 -19.77 13.81
N ARG A 151 20.44 -19.30 12.57
CA ARG A 151 20.19 -17.89 12.22
C ARG A 151 18.73 -17.49 12.50
N CYS A 152 17.77 -18.35 12.16
CA CYS A 152 16.35 -18.10 12.41
C CYS A 152 16.00 -18.04 13.91
N VAL A 153 16.64 -18.87 14.75
CA VAL A 153 16.48 -18.86 16.21
C VAL A 153 17.01 -17.54 16.79
N ARG A 154 18.26 -17.19 16.48
CA ARG A 154 18.88 -15.93 16.93
C ARG A 154 18.16 -14.70 16.40
N ALA A 155 17.69 -14.69 15.15
CA ALA A 155 16.89 -13.58 14.62
C ALA A 155 15.53 -13.46 15.32
N CYS A 156 14.90 -14.56 15.71
CA CYS A 156 13.64 -14.54 16.44
C CYS A 156 13.83 -14.03 17.88
N ASP A 157 14.95 -14.38 18.51
CA ASP A 157 15.29 -13.99 19.88
C ASP A 157 15.97 -12.60 19.94
N GLU A 158 17.19 -12.48 19.43
CA GLU A 158 18.06 -11.31 19.58
C GLU A 158 17.57 -10.09 18.78
N LEU A 159 17.17 -10.29 17.51
CA LEU A 159 16.76 -9.16 16.66
C LEU A 159 15.34 -8.69 16.94
N ARG A 160 14.44 -9.64 17.24
CA ARG A 160 13.00 -9.36 17.33
C ARG A 160 12.44 -9.45 18.74
N GLY A 161 13.08 -10.18 19.65
CA GLY A 161 12.56 -10.40 21.00
C GLY A 161 11.34 -11.30 21.08
N VAL A 162 11.03 -12.04 20.02
CA VAL A 162 9.80 -12.83 19.85
C VAL A 162 9.95 -14.22 20.46
N LYS A 163 11.16 -14.80 20.42
CA LYS A 163 11.53 -16.02 21.19
C LYS A 163 10.68 -17.26 20.89
N VAL A 164 10.09 -17.33 19.70
CA VAL A 164 9.20 -18.44 19.30
C VAL A 164 9.95 -19.64 18.75
N LEU A 165 10.98 -19.39 17.94
CA LEU A 165 11.77 -20.45 17.32
C LEU A 165 12.87 -20.91 18.26
N ARG A 166 13.01 -22.22 18.45
CA ARG A 166 14.04 -22.86 19.28
C ARG A 166 14.52 -24.15 18.65
N TYR A 167 15.62 -24.69 19.17
CA TYR A 167 16.04 -26.06 18.86
C TYR A 167 15.19 -27.05 19.67
N ASN A 168 14.69 -28.07 18.99
CA ASN A 168 13.91 -29.17 19.54
C ASN A 168 14.56 -30.51 19.13
N LYS A 169 14.18 -31.60 19.80
CA LYS A 169 14.63 -32.95 19.48
C LYS A 169 13.44 -33.91 19.37
N LYS A 170 13.39 -34.67 18.28
CA LYS A 170 12.36 -35.69 18.03
C LYS A 170 13.00 -36.85 17.28
N ASP A 171 12.73 -38.08 17.72
CA ASP A 171 13.23 -39.31 17.07
C ASP A 171 14.75 -39.29 16.79
N MET A 172 15.52 -38.80 17.77
CA MET A 172 16.98 -38.58 17.69
C MET A 172 17.45 -37.50 16.70
N GLU A 173 16.55 -36.88 15.94
CA GLU A 173 16.85 -35.73 15.08
C GLU A 173 16.66 -34.40 15.81
N THR A 174 17.55 -33.45 15.53
CA THR A 174 17.44 -32.07 16.00
C THR A 174 16.79 -31.23 14.89
N TYR A 175 15.82 -30.40 15.27
CA TYR A 175 15.14 -29.50 14.33
C TYR A 175 14.90 -28.14 14.97
N VAL A 176 14.58 -27.14 14.14
CA VAL A 176 14.14 -25.83 14.62
C VAL A 176 12.63 -25.79 14.51
N GLY A 177 11.95 -25.33 15.56
CA GLY A 177 10.50 -25.25 15.59
C GLY A 177 9.98 -24.42 16.75
N THR A 178 8.66 -24.41 16.89
CA THR A 178 7.96 -23.84 18.04
C THR A 178 7.96 -24.84 19.20
N ILE A 179 7.49 -24.41 20.38
CA ILE A 179 7.27 -25.35 21.48
C ILE A 179 6.14 -26.32 21.12
N HIS A 180 6.32 -27.60 21.41
CA HIS A 180 5.32 -28.65 21.16
C HIS A 180 4.77 -28.70 19.73
N ASP A 181 5.54 -28.25 18.73
CA ASP A 181 5.15 -28.20 17.31
C ASP A 181 3.84 -27.45 17.04
N LYS A 182 3.52 -26.46 17.90
CA LYS A 182 2.41 -25.53 17.73
C LYS A 182 2.53 -24.74 16.43
N LEU A 183 1.41 -24.31 15.85
CA LEU A 183 1.45 -23.35 14.74
C LEU A 183 2.05 -22.02 15.22
N LEU A 184 2.54 -21.20 14.29
CA LEU A 184 3.14 -19.90 14.64
C LEU A 184 2.15 -18.99 15.37
N ALA A 185 0.87 -19.04 15.00
CA ALA A 185 -0.19 -18.28 15.69
C ALA A 185 -0.38 -18.73 17.15
N ASP A 186 -0.35 -20.04 17.40
CA ASP A 186 -0.49 -20.65 18.74
C ASP A 186 0.73 -20.48 19.64
N ALA A 187 1.85 -20.09 19.04
CA ALA A 187 3.11 -19.86 19.70
C ALA A 187 3.43 -18.36 19.86
N ASP A 188 2.48 -17.46 19.64
CA ASP A 188 2.65 -16.00 19.78
C ASP A 188 3.68 -15.38 18.80
N CYS A 189 3.86 -16.01 17.64
CA CYS A 189 4.73 -15.47 16.60
C CYS A 189 4.20 -14.12 16.10
N ARG A 190 5.09 -13.12 15.99
CA ARG A 190 4.78 -11.80 15.43
C ARG A 190 4.69 -11.75 13.90
N PHE A 191 4.97 -12.86 13.20
CA PHE A 191 4.94 -12.96 11.73
C PHE A 191 5.80 -11.92 10.98
N CYS A 192 6.86 -11.38 11.61
CA CYS A 192 7.71 -10.33 11.03
C CYS A 192 8.63 -10.78 9.88
N GLY A 193 8.73 -12.10 9.62
CA GLY A 193 9.52 -12.67 8.53
C GLY A 193 11.05 -12.60 8.70
N ALA A 194 11.56 -12.17 9.85
CA ALA A 194 13.01 -12.11 10.10
C ALA A 194 13.68 -13.48 9.94
N CYS A 195 13.03 -14.56 10.38
CA CYS A 195 13.53 -15.93 10.23
C CYS A 195 13.64 -16.38 8.76
N ALA A 196 12.72 -15.94 7.89
CA ALA A 196 12.78 -16.21 6.46
C ALA A 196 13.89 -15.39 5.78
N GLN A 197 14.05 -14.13 6.20
CA GLN A 197 15.06 -13.21 5.67
C GLN A 197 16.50 -13.68 5.89
N VAL A 198 16.81 -14.27 7.05
CA VAL A 198 18.17 -14.72 7.40
C VAL A 198 18.46 -16.18 7.01
N CYS A 199 17.49 -16.89 6.43
CA CYS A 199 17.58 -18.32 6.17
C CYS A 199 18.47 -18.61 4.94
N PRO A 200 19.64 -19.26 5.09
CA PRO A 200 20.58 -19.46 3.98
C PRO A 200 20.15 -20.57 3.00
N THR A 201 19.14 -21.38 3.34
CA THR A 201 18.73 -22.57 2.56
C THR A 201 17.27 -22.57 2.14
N GLY A 202 16.50 -21.53 2.47
CA GLY A 202 15.05 -21.52 2.19
C GLY A 202 14.22 -22.52 3.02
N THR A 203 14.78 -23.04 4.13
CA THR A 203 14.07 -23.87 5.12
C THR A 203 12.80 -23.20 5.59
N ILE A 204 12.91 -21.95 6.05
CA ILE A 204 11.78 -21.05 6.27
C ILE A 204 11.79 -20.05 5.11
N ARG A 205 10.67 -19.93 4.40
CA ARG A 205 10.51 -19.03 3.25
C ARG A 205 9.08 -18.52 3.14
N ASP A 206 8.89 -17.40 2.46
CA ASP A 206 7.56 -16.89 2.14
C ASP A 206 6.82 -17.87 1.20
N LYS A 207 5.50 -17.97 1.38
CA LYS A 207 4.63 -18.70 0.44
C LYS A 207 4.49 -17.97 -0.90
N VAL A 208 4.48 -16.65 -0.86
CA VAL A 208 4.42 -15.81 -2.07
C VAL A 208 5.82 -15.75 -2.68
N SER A 209 5.95 -16.20 -3.92
CA SER A 209 7.18 -16.04 -4.69
C SER A 209 7.41 -14.57 -5.03
N PHE A 210 8.64 -14.09 -4.82
CA PHE A 210 9.05 -12.75 -5.24
C PHE A 210 9.30 -12.67 -6.77
N ILE A 211 9.51 -13.82 -7.42
CA ILE A 211 9.89 -13.94 -8.83
C ILE A 211 8.63 -13.95 -9.70
N GLY A 212 8.61 -13.12 -10.75
CA GLY A 212 7.55 -13.09 -11.78
C GLY A 212 6.36 -12.16 -11.50
N SER A 213 6.39 -11.38 -10.41
CA SER A 213 5.28 -10.50 -10.02
C SER A 213 5.25 -9.13 -10.72
N GLY A 214 6.32 -8.75 -11.43
CA GLY A 214 6.49 -7.40 -12.00
C GLY A 214 6.64 -6.28 -10.95
N LYS A 215 6.67 -6.62 -9.66
CA LYS A 215 6.84 -5.69 -8.52
C LYS A 215 8.24 -5.79 -7.94
N THR A 216 8.70 -4.71 -7.29
CA THR A 216 9.99 -4.76 -6.59
C THR A 216 9.90 -5.63 -5.33
N ARG A 217 11.06 -6.03 -4.80
CA ARG A 217 11.14 -6.79 -3.55
C ARG A 217 10.53 -6.03 -2.36
N GLU A 218 10.70 -4.70 -2.31
CA GLU A 218 10.09 -3.83 -1.29
C GLU A 218 8.56 -3.84 -1.41
N ASP A 219 8.02 -3.74 -2.62
CA ASP A 219 6.57 -3.69 -2.84
C ASP A 219 5.86 -4.96 -2.38
N VAL A 220 6.47 -6.12 -2.62
CA VAL A 220 5.94 -7.41 -2.15
C VAL A 220 6.09 -7.55 -0.63
N MET A 221 7.10 -6.92 -0.03
CA MET A 221 7.29 -6.95 1.43
C MET A 221 6.33 -6.03 2.17
N ILE A 222 6.09 -4.83 1.66
CA ILE A 222 5.25 -3.79 2.27
C ILE A 222 4.07 -3.48 1.35
N PRO A 223 3.10 -4.40 1.20
CA PRO A 223 2.00 -4.25 0.27
C PRO A 223 1.13 -3.02 0.56
N CYS A 224 0.98 -2.64 1.84
CA CYS A 224 0.19 -1.46 2.22
C CYS A 224 0.78 -0.13 1.69
N LYS A 225 2.11 -0.01 1.58
CA LYS A 225 2.78 1.15 0.98
C LYS A 225 2.67 1.10 -0.55
N ALA A 226 2.95 -0.06 -1.15
CA ALA A 226 2.93 -0.25 -2.59
C ALA A 226 1.52 -0.11 -3.21
N ALA A 227 0.48 -0.54 -2.49
CA ALA A 227 -0.90 -0.44 -2.94
C ALA A 227 -1.45 0.99 -2.83
N CYS A 228 -0.88 1.84 -1.98
CA CYS A 228 -1.31 3.23 -1.85
C CYS A 228 -0.88 4.01 -3.11
N PRO A 229 -1.81 4.61 -3.88
CA PRO A 229 -1.44 5.38 -5.07
C PRO A 229 -0.50 6.56 -4.80
N ALA A 230 -0.58 7.15 -3.59
CA ALA A 230 0.32 8.22 -3.18
C ALA A 230 1.64 7.71 -2.56
N GLY A 231 1.75 6.41 -2.26
CA GLY A 231 2.94 5.81 -1.65
C GLY A 231 3.20 6.22 -0.19
N THR A 232 2.14 6.44 0.60
CA THR A 232 2.26 6.80 2.03
C THR A 232 2.98 5.72 2.83
N ASP A 233 3.86 6.09 3.77
CA ASP A 233 4.58 5.15 4.62
C ASP A 233 3.69 4.62 5.77
N VAL A 234 2.85 3.64 5.42
CA VAL A 234 1.88 3.04 6.34
C VAL A 234 2.50 2.46 7.61
N PRO A 235 3.55 1.61 7.54
CA PRO A 235 4.14 1.07 8.75
C PRO A 235 4.67 2.14 9.70
N ARG A 236 5.26 3.23 9.17
CA ARG A 236 5.80 4.33 9.98
C ARG A 236 4.72 5.06 10.75
N TYR A 237 3.65 5.54 10.11
CA TYR A 237 2.61 6.27 10.84
C TYR A 237 1.78 5.37 11.76
N VAL A 238 1.61 4.08 11.44
CA VAL A 238 0.95 3.11 12.35
C VAL A 238 1.77 2.94 13.63
N ARG A 239 3.10 2.87 13.52
CA ARG A 239 4.01 2.77 14.67
C ARG A 239 3.98 4.04 15.52
N LEU A 240 4.08 5.21 14.90
CA LEU A 240 4.00 6.50 15.60
C LEU A 240 2.65 6.65 16.33
N THR A 241 1.55 6.20 15.72
CA THR A 241 0.24 6.19 16.38
C THR A 241 0.21 5.24 17.58
N LYS A 242 0.86 4.07 17.48
CA LYS A 242 1.03 3.14 18.64
C LYS A 242 1.76 3.81 19.80
N GLU A 243 2.77 4.63 19.48
CA GLU A 243 3.61 5.34 20.45
C GLU A 243 2.97 6.61 21.03
N GLY A 244 1.75 6.96 20.60
CA GLY A 244 1.07 8.20 21.03
C GLY A 244 1.57 9.46 20.31
N LYS A 245 2.47 9.32 19.34
CA LYS A 245 3.06 10.42 18.56
C LYS A 245 2.16 10.82 17.38
N TYR A 246 0.94 11.29 17.66
CA TYR A 246 -0.08 11.52 16.62
C TYR A 246 0.30 12.61 15.62
N SER A 247 0.91 13.70 16.08
CA SER A 247 1.37 14.77 15.18
C SER A 247 2.52 14.32 14.26
N GLU A 248 3.42 13.46 14.74
CA GLU A 248 4.43 12.83 13.88
C GLU A 248 3.78 11.86 12.87
N ALA A 249 2.82 11.03 13.30
CA ALA A 249 2.09 10.14 12.41
C ALA A 249 1.37 10.90 11.29
N THR A 250 0.68 11.99 11.65
CA THR A 250 -0.01 12.87 10.69
C THR A 250 0.96 13.56 9.75
N ALA A 251 2.11 14.03 10.25
CA ALA A 251 3.17 14.58 9.42
C ALA A 251 3.67 13.56 8.38
N VAL A 252 3.89 12.30 8.74
CA VAL A 252 4.26 11.22 7.80
C VAL A 252 3.21 11.02 6.71
N VAL A 253 1.92 11.09 7.05
CA VAL A 253 0.86 10.99 6.04
C VAL A 253 0.93 12.19 5.09
N ARG A 254 1.11 13.41 5.62
CA ARG A 254 1.17 14.65 4.84
C ARG A 254 2.35 14.71 3.85
N GLU A 255 3.46 14.03 4.13
CA GLU A 255 4.62 13.93 3.20
C GLU A 255 4.20 13.46 1.79
N LYS A 256 3.17 12.61 1.71
CA LYS A 256 2.65 12.06 0.45
C LYS A 256 1.20 12.43 0.17
N ALA A 257 0.38 12.63 1.20
CA ALA A 257 -1.05 12.85 1.06
C ALA A 257 -1.52 13.96 2.02
N PRO A 258 -1.42 15.24 1.62
CA PRO A 258 -1.64 16.39 2.49
C PRO A 258 -3.13 16.72 2.72
N MET A 259 -3.98 15.70 2.84
CA MET A 259 -5.38 15.79 3.31
C MET A 259 -5.72 14.59 4.21
N PRO A 260 -4.95 14.35 5.29
CA PRO A 260 -5.05 13.16 6.12
C PRO A 260 -6.44 12.99 6.76
N LYS A 261 -7.10 14.07 7.21
CA LYS A 261 -8.45 13.99 7.78
C LYS A 261 -9.44 13.49 6.74
N VAL A 262 -9.58 14.18 5.60
CA VAL A 262 -10.44 13.75 4.49
C VAL A 262 -10.23 12.28 4.15
N LEU A 263 -8.98 11.85 3.96
CA LEU A 263 -8.66 10.45 3.66
C LEU A 263 -9.01 9.48 4.80
N GLY A 264 -8.97 9.92 6.06
CA GLY A 264 -9.42 9.16 7.21
C GLY A 264 -10.92 8.84 7.16
N TYR A 265 -11.74 9.72 6.58
CA TYR A 265 -13.19 9.53 6.45
C TYR A 265 -13.58 8.69 5.23
N ILE A 266 -12.96 8.92 4.08
CA ILE A 266 -13.51 8.42 2.78
C ILE A 266 -12.55 7.56 1.96
N CYS A 267 -11.32 7.32 2.42
CA CYS A 267 -10.41 6.49 1.64
C CYS A 267 -10.94 5.06 1.49
N ASN A 268 -10.93 4.55 0.26
CA ASN A 268 -11.26 3.17 -0.08
C ASN A 268 -10.19 2.15 0.37
N HIS A 269 -9.21 2.59 1.17
CA HIS A 269 -8.30 1.75 1.93
C HIS A 269 -7.67 0.58 1.17
N VAL A 270 -7.31 0.79 -0.10
CA VAL A 270 -6.65 -0.23 -0.96
C VAL A 270 -5.38 -0.83 -0.32
N CYS A 271 -4.75 -0.09 0.58
CA CYS A 271 -3.63 -0.55 1.41
C CYS A 271 -3.96 -1.73 2.34
N GLU A 272 -5.24 -1.98 2.62
CA GLU A 272 -5.71 -3.06 3.49
C GLU A 272 -5.99 -4.35 2.72
N LEU A 273 -6.27 -4.27 1.41
CA LEU A 273 -6.65 -5.42 0.56
C LEU A 273 -5.57 -6.51 0.54
N ASP A 274 -4.32 -6.10 0.31
CA ASP A 274 -3.15 -6.99 0.24
C ASP A 274 -2.36 -7.03 1.56
N CYS A 275 -2.92 -6.50 2.66
CA CYS A 275 -2.22 -6.47 3.94
C CYS A 275 -1.93 -7.89 4.43
N LYS A 276 -0.65 -8.21 4.68
CA LYS A 276 -0.21 -9.55 5.13
C LYS A 276 -0.90 -10.03 6.41
N ARG A 277 -1.33 -9.11 7.29
CA ARG A 277 -2.12 -9.45 8.48
C ARG A 277 -3.46 -10.14 8.12
N GLY A 278 -4.05 -9.81 6.97
CA GLY A 278 -5.28 -10.44 6.47
C GLY A 278 -5.13 -11.94 6.19
N GLN A 279 -3.92 -12.42 5.88
CA GLN A 279 -3.67 -13.86 5.73
C GLN A 279 -3.57 -14.57 7.09
N VAL A 280 -3.29 -13.83 8.17
CA VAL A 280 -3.26 -14.37 9.55
C VAL A 280 -4.65 -14.37 10.15
N ASN A 281 -5.35 -13.23 10.08
CA ASN A 281 -6.77 -13.15 10.45
C ASN A 281 -7.53 -12.08 9.65
N SER A 282 -7.31 -10.80 9.94
CA SER A 282 -8.02 -9.68 9.34
C SER A 282 -7.04 -8.52 9.14
N PRO A 283 -7.15 -7.73 8.06
CA PRO A 283 -6.22 -6.63 7.82
C PRO A 283 -6.23 -5.59 8.95
N ILE A 284 -5.20 -4.74 8.96
CA ILE A 284 -5.13 -3.59 9.86
C ILE A 284 -6.12 -2.53 9.38
N SER A 285 -6.79 -1.86 10.30
CA SER A 285 -7.70 -0.73 10.06
C SER A 285 -6.92 0.56 9.76
N ILE A 286 -6.13 0.52 8.69
CA ILE A 286 -5.19 1.56 8.27
C ILE A 286 -5.90 2.91 8.05
N ARG A 287 -7.10 2.92 7.45
CA ARG A 287 -7.92 4.14 7.29
C ARG A 287 -8.24 4.78 8.63
N ASN A 288 -8.73 3.98 9.58
CA ASN A 288 -9.15 4.46 10.89
C ASN A 288 -7.97 4.88 11.77
N ILE A 289 -6.83 4.21 11.66
CA ILE A 289 -5.59 4.66 12.32
C ILE A 289 -5.16 6.03 11.80
N LYS A 290 -5.20 6.23 10.48
CA LYS A 290 -4.90 7.53 9.85
C LYS A 290 -5.86 8.62 10.32
N ARG A 291 -7.16 8.32 10.35
CA ARG A 291 -8.20 9.23 10.85
C ARG A 291 -7.91 9.63 12.29
N PHE A 292 -7.69 8.64 13.16
CA PHE A 292 -7.41 8.88 14.57
C PHE A 292 -6.20 9.79 14.77
N ALA A 293 -5.07 9.49 14.10
CA ALA A 293 -3.88 10.32 14.19
C ALA A 293 -4.12 11.75 13.71
N ALA A 294 -4.89 11.93 12.63
CA ALA A 294 -5.19 13.24 12.05
C ALA A 294 -6.15 14.07 12.91
N GLU A 295 -7.10 13.43 13.61
CA GLU A 295 -8.02 14.09 14.54
C GLU A 295 -7.34 14.49 15.85
N HIS A 296 -6.28 13.77 16.25
CA HIS A 296 -5.48 14.05 17.46
C HIS A 296 -4.18 14.82 17.16
N ASP A 297 -4.07 15.42 15.97
CA ASP A 297 -2.92 16.25 15.58
C ASP A 297 -3.00 17.65 16.20
N VAL A 298 -2.69 17.72 17.51
CA VAL A 298 -2.74 18.96 18.29
C VAL A 298 -1.50 19.83 18.05
N GLU A 299 -0.31 19.23 17.97
CA GLU A 299 0.95 19.97 17.88
C GLU A 299 1.25 20.49 16.49
N LYS A 300 0.65 19.89 15.44
CA LYS A 300 0.82 20.26 14.03
C LYS A 300 2.28 20.46 13.63
N ILE A 301 3.16 19.56 14.06
CA ILE A 301 4.62 19.71 13.90
C ILE A 301 5.11 19.86 12.45
N TRP A 302 4.26 19.55 11.48
CA TRP A 302 4.52 19.67 10.05
C TRP A 302 4.27 21.09 9.52
N GLU A 303 3.53 21.93 10.25
CA GLU A 303 3.19 23.28 9.81
C GLU A 303 4.47 24.13 9.69
N GLY A 304 4.60 24.85 8.58
CA GLY A 304 5.81 25.63 8.27
C GLY A 304 7.03 24.80 7.85
N LYS A 305 6.95 23.46 7.83
CA LYS A 305 8.00 22.58 7.28
C LYS A 305 7.75 22.21 5.82
N GLY A 306 8.77 21.62 5.21
CA GLY A 306 8.75 21.18 3.83
C GLY A 306 9.34 22.20 2.87
N ILE A 307 8.99 22.07 1.60
CA ILE A 307 9.55 22.86 0.51
C ILE A 307 9.03 24.30 0.61
N SER A 308 9.94 25.25 0.57
CA SER A 308 9.65 26.68 0.39
C SER A 308 10.73 27.27 -0.50
N ALA A 309 10.52 27.16 -1.81
CA ALA A 309 11.47 27.63 -2.81
C ALA A 309 11.26 29.13 -3.09
N PRO A 310 12.33 29.86 -3.47
CA PRO A 310 12.22 31.26 -3.90
C PRO A 310 11.35 31.39 -5.15
N SER A 311 10.84 32.59 -5.41
CA SER A 311 10.02 32.84 -6.60
C SER A 311 10.80 32.49 -7.88
N THR A 312 10.15 31.75 -8.76
CA THR A 312 10.65 31.37 -10.09
C THR A 312 10.32 32.41 -11.16
N GLY A 313 9.42 33.36 -10.85
CA GLY A 313 8.84 34.29 -11.84
C GLY A 313 7.87 33.64 -12.84
N LYS A 314 7.57 32.34 -12.69
CA LYS A 314 6.66 31.58 -13.56
C LYS A 314 5.24 31.56 -13.00
N ARG A 315 4.25 31.67 -13.89
CA ARG A 315 2.81 31.71 -13.56
C ARG A 315 2.10 30.45 -14.05
N VAL A 316 1.34 29.80 -13.19
CA VAL A 316 0.57 28.59 -13.50
C VAL A 316 -0.91 28.80 -13.17
N CYS A 317 -1.78 28.46 -14.11
CA CYS A 317 -3.23 28.42 -13.87
C CYS A 317 -3.67 26.97 -13.64
N VAL A 318 -4.34 26.71 -12.52
CA VAL A 318 -4.97 25.40 -12.22
C VAL A 318 -6.49 25.55 -12.35
N VAL A 319 -7.09 24.78 -13.25
CA VAL A 319 -8.53 24.82 -13.52
C VAL A 319 -9.20 23.64 -12.82
N GLY A 320 -10.03 23.94 -11.83
CA GLY A 320 -10.71 22.96 -10.98
C GLY A 320 -10.08 22.85 -9.59
N GLY A 321 -10.87 23.16 -8.57
CA GLY A 321 -10.52 23.10 -7.15
C GLY A 321 -10.79 21.76 -6.49
N GLY A 322 -10.83 20.66 -7.24
CA GLY A 322 -10.90 19.30 -6.69
C GLY A 322 -9.56 18.80 -6.13
N PRO A 323 -9.49 17.56 -5.60
CA PRO A 323 -8.28 17.02 -4.97
C PRO A 323 -7.04 17.09 -5.87
N ALA A 324 -7.15 16.74 -7.16
CA ALA A 324 -5.99 16.80 -8.07
C ALA A 324 -5.47 18.23 -8.26
N GLY A 325 -6.37 19.20 -8.45
CA GLY A 325 -6.02 20.60 -8.64
C GLY A 325 -5.46 21.25 -7.38
N LEU A 326 -6.09 21.04 -6.22
CA LEU A 326 -5.63 21.56 -4.93
C LEU A 326 -4.22 21.07 -4.60
N ILE A 327 -3.95 19.78 -4.80
CA ILE A 327 -2.64 19.18 -4.54
C ILE A 327 -1.59 19.74 -5.50
N ALA A 328 -1.92 19.83 -6.79
CA ALA A 328 -0.99 20.39 -7.76
C ALA A 328 -0.66 21.85 -7.45
N ALA A 329 -1.68 22.65 -7.15
CA ALA A 329 -1.53 24.06 -6.79
C ALA A 329 -0.66 24.24 -5.54
N HIS A 330 -0.89 23.42 -4.50
CA HIS A 330 -0.10 23.45 -3.27
C HIS A 330 1.40 23.21 -3.53
N TYR A 331 1.75 22.14 -4.26
CA TYR A 331 3.16 21.82 -4.52
C TYR A 331 3.81 22.79 -5.51
N LEU A 332 3.13 23.20 -6.58
CA LEU A 332 3.65 24.22 -7.51
C LEU A 332 3.93 25.54 -6.81
N ARG A 333 3.06 25.94 -5.87
CA ARG A 333 3.27 27.15 -5.07
C ARG A 333 4.48 27.02 -4.15
N LYS A 334 4.67 25.85 -3.52
CA LYS A 334 5.86 25.55 -2.67
C LYS A 334 7.15 25.51 -3.48
N LYS A 335 7.09 25.12 -4.76
CA LYS A 335 8.22 25.21 -5.71
C LYS A 335 8.50 26.62 -6.22
N GLY A 336 7.75 27.62 -5.75
CA GLY A 336 8.04 29.03 -6.00
C GLY A 336 7.38 29.59 -7.26
N HIS A 337 6.47 28.85 -7.89
CA HIS A 337 5.63 29.39 -8.97
C HIS A 337 4.49 30.25 -8.39
N GLU A 338 4.08 31.27 -9.12
CA GLU A 338 2.82 31.98 -8.87
C GLU A 338 1.68 31.10 -9.38
N VAL A 339 0.71 30.78 -8.51
CA VAL A 339 -0.38 29.87 -8.85
C VAL A 339 -1.71 30.57 -8.65
N VAL A 340 -2.54 30.54 -9.71
CA VAL A 340 -3.94 30.95 -9.68
C VAL A 340 -4.80 29.70 -9.90
N LEU A 341 -5.67 29.39 -8.96
CA LEU A 341 -6.65 28.30 -9.05
C LEU A 341 -8.00 28.90 -9.40
N LYS A 342 -8.57 28.47 -10.53
CA LYS A 342 -9.91 28.88 -10.99
C LYS A 342 -10.90 27.73 -10.77
N GLU A 343 -11.93 27.97 -9.96
CA GLU A 343 -12.99 27.01 -9.60
C GLU A 343 -14.33 27.51 -10.15
N ALA A 344 -15.10 26.61 -10.76
CA ALA A 344 -16.38 26.94 -11.38
C ALA A 344 -17.51 27.13 -10.37
N LEU A 345 -17.45 26.46 -9.23
CA LEU A 345 -18.44 26.51 -8.16
C LEU A 345 -18.02 27.52 -7.07
N GLU A 346 -18.88 27.71 -6.07
CA GLU A 346 -18.72 28.70 -5.00
C GLU A 346 -17.54 28.38 -4.06
N LYS A 347 -17.30 27.09 -3.79
CA LYS A 347 -16.25 26.58 -2.91
C LYS A 347 -15.35 25.61 -3.65
N THR A 348 -14.09 25.58 -3.25
CA THR A 348 -13.14 24.52 -3.63
C THR A 348 -13.42 23.23 -2.86
N GLY A 349 -12.74 22.14 -3.23
CA GLY A 349 -12.94 20.79 -2.71
C GLY A 349 -13.51 19.83 -3.76
N GLY A 350 -14.15 20.34 -4.82
CA GLY A 350 -14.72 19.54 -5.91
C GLY A 350 -15.70 18.49 -5.38
N MET A 351 -15.55 17.23 -5.80
CA MET A 351 -16.43 16.14 -5.34
C MET A 351 -16.39 15.89 -3.83
N LEU A 352 -15.35 16.33 -3.10
CA LEU A 352 -15.33 16.29 -1.64
C LEU A 352 -16.41 17.18 -1.02
N GLN A 353 -16.70 18.31 -1.68
CA GLN A 353 -17.65 19.31 -1.23
C GLN A 353 -19.07 19.06 -1.76
N TYR A 354 -19.16 18.57 -3.01
CA TYR A 354 -20.41 18.55 -3.76
C TYR A 354 -20.93 17.15 -4.10
N GLY A 355 -20.10 16.11 -4.01
CA GLY A 355 -20.46 14.75 -4.41
C GLY A 355 -20.65 13.81 -3.23
N ILE A 356 -19.67 13.78 -2.33
CA ILE A 356 -19.70 12.88 -1.17
C ILE A 356 -20.68 13.41 -0.12
N PRO A 357 -21.63 12.63 0.40
CA PRO A 357 -22.56 13.09 1.44
C PRO A 357 -21.89 13.54 2.75
N SER A 358 -22.46 14.54 3.42
CA SER A 358 -21.89 15.11 4.66
C SER A 358 -21.84 14.13 5.84
N TYR A 359 -22.74 13.14 5.87
CA TYR A 359 -22.74 12.09 6.91
C TYR A 359 -21.50 11.17 6.82
N ARG A 360 -20.85 11.12 5.64
CA ARG A 360 -19.57 10.41 5.43
C ARG A 360 -18.38 11.36 5.54
N LEU A 361 -18.51 12.58 5.03
CA LEU A 361 -17.45 13.57 5.02
C LEU A 361 -18.01 14.95 5.39
N PRO A 362 -17.88 15.38 6.65
CA PRO A 362 -18.32 16.68 7.09
C PRO A 362 -17.66 17.81 6.29
N ARG A 363 -18.42 18.84 5.95
CA ARG A 363 -17.95 19.94 5.08
C ARG A 363 -16.87 20.78 5.74
N GLU A 364 -16.96 20.92 7.06
CA GLU A 364 -16.01 21.64 7.89
C GLU A 364 -14.61 21.00 7.81
N ILE A 365 -14.54 19.68 7.69
CA ILE A 365 -13.28 18.94 7.54
C ILE A 365 -12.66 19.18 6.16
N VAL A 366 -13.49 19.29 5.12
CA VAL A 366 -13.02 19.64 3.77
C VAL A 366 -12.48 21.06 3.75
N ASP A 367 -13.27 22.01 4.26
CA ASP A 367 -12.89 23.42 4.36
C ASP A 367 -11.58 23.58 5.16
N GLU A 368 -11.44 22.90 6.31
CA GLU A 368 -10.20 22.92 7.13
C GLU A 368 -8.96 22.44 6.36
N GLU A 369 -9.04 21.29 5.68
CA GLU A 369 -7.89 20.74 4.94
C GLU A 369 -7.57 21.56 3.68
N VAL A 370 -8.58 22.13 3.02
CA VAL A 370 -8.38 23.07 1.91
C VAL A 370 -7.65 24.31 2.39
N ASP A 371 -8.09 24.92 3.50
CA ASP A 371 -7.46 26.12 4.07
C ASP A 371 -5.98 25.87 4.39
N ILE A 372 -5.65 24.70 4.94
CA ILE A 372 -4.26 24.29 5.19
C ILE A 372 -3.44 24.27 3.89
N LEU A 373 -3.98 23.75 2.79
CA LEU A 373 -3.27 23.74 1.51
C LEU A 373 -3.08 25.14 0.95
N MET A 374 -4.09 26.00 1.08
CA MET A 374 -4.08 27.36 0.53
C MET A 374 -3.14 28.31 1.28
N LYS A 375 -2.79 28.02 2.54
CA LYS A 375 -1.74 28.72 3.30
C LYS A 375 -0.37 28.76 2.59
N ALA A 376 -0.13 27.90 1.61
CA ALA A 376 1.05 27.99 0.74
C ALA A 376 1.12 29.29 -0.07
N GLY A 377 0.01 30.03 -0.19
CA GLY A 377 -0.10 31.29 -0.92
C GLY A 377 -0.62 31.13 -2.35
N VAL A 378 -1.54 30.18 -2.56
CA VAL A 378 -2.26 30.01 -3.83
C VAL A 378 -3.36 31.07 -3.92
N THR A 379 -3.50 31.73 -5.07
CA THR A 379 -4.62 32.65 -5.32
C THR A 379 -5.81 31.84 -5.82
N VAL A 380 -6.99 32.01 -5.23
CA VAL A 380 -8.19 31.24 -5.59
C VAL A 380 -9.28 32.18 -6.12
N GLU A 381 -9.82 31.85 -7.30
CA GLU A 381 -10.92 32.54 -7.96
C GLU A 381 -12.08 31.54 -8.15
N THR A 382 -13.18 31.73 -7.41
CA THR A 382 -14.38 30.87 -7.47
C THR A 382 -15.44 31.47 -8.40
N GLY A 383 -16.42 30.66 -8.82
CA GLY A 383 -17.45 31.07 -9.78
C GLY A 383 -16.94 31.30 -11.21
N VAL A 384 -15.72 30.84 -11.53
CA VAL A 384 -15.07 31.03 -12.83
C VAL A 384 -15.01 29.71 -13.58
N ARG A 385 -15.90 29.53 -14.56
CA ARG A 385 -15.87 28.39 -15.48
C ARG A 385 -14.92 28.67 -16.64
N ILE A 386 -13.96 27.77 -16.85
CA ILE A 386 -13.05 27.81 -18.00
C ILE A 386 -13.42 26.72 -18.99
N GLU A 387 -13.80 27.12 -20.20
CA GLU A 387 -14.13 26.18 -21.28
C GLU A 387 -12.93 25.92 -22.19
N ASN A 388 -12.14 26.95 -22.50
CA ASN A 388 -10.98 26.85 -23.38
C ASN A 388 -9.69 27.24 -22.63
N PRO A 389 -8.81 26.28 -22.30
CA PRO A 389 -7.59 26.54 -21.56
C PRO A 389 -6.49 27.27 -22.36
N GLU A 390 -6.50 27.26 -23.69
CA GLU A 390 -5.49 27.99 -24.48
C GLU A 390 -5.56 29.50 -24.26
N ARG A 391 -6.74 30.04 -23.96
CA ARG A 391 -6.92 31.46 -23.66
C ARG A 391 -6.10 31.91 -22.45
N LEU A 392 -5.93 31.03 -21.46
CA LEU A 392 -5.15 31.31 -20.26
C LEU A 392 -3.65 31.46 -20.59
N LEU A 393 -3.12 30.73 -21.56
CA LEU A 393 -1.75 30.97 -22.03
C LEU A 393 -1.60 32.38 -22.63
N GLY A 394 -2.62 32.85 -23.36
CA GLY A 394 -2.70 34.22 -23.87
C GLY A 394 -2.81 35.30 -22.79
N GLU A 395 -3.34 34.96 -21.61
CA GLU A 395 -3.40 35.83 -20.41
C GLU A 395 -2.07 35.91 -19.64
N GLY A 396 -1.00 35.27 -20.16
CA GLY A 396 0.34 35.32 -19.60
C GLY A 396 0.61 34.28 -18.50
N PHE A 397 -0.10 33.14 -18.53
CA PHE A 397 0.29 31.95 -17.78
C PHE A 397 1.30 31.13 -18.59
N ASP A 398 2.39 30.69 -17.97
CA ASP A 398 3.41 29.83 -18.61
C ASP A 398 2.93 28.37 -18.74
N ALA A 399 2.03 27.93 -17.87
CA ALA A 399 1.44 26.59 -17.91
C ALA A 399 0.00 26.57 -17.37
N VAL A 400 -0.79 25.62 -17.86
CA VAL A 400 -2.19 25.41 -17.46
C VAL A 400 -2.40 23.94 -17.08
N LEU A 401 -3.05 23.68 -15.95
CA LEU A 401 -3.48 22.35 -15.53
C LEU A 401 -5.01 22.23 -15.55
N MET A 402 -5.53 21.30 -16.34
CA MET A 402 -6.94 20.91 -16.36
C MET A 402 -7.20 19.80 -15.32
N ALA A 403 -7.92 20.13 -14.25
CA ALA A 403 -8.28 19.22 -13.16
C ALA A 403 -9.78 19.30 -12.81
N THR A 404 -10.63 19.45 -13.84
CA THR A 404 -12.07 19.72 -13.72
C THR A 404 -12.92 18.51 -13.32
N GLY A 405 -12.36 17.31 -13.25
CA GLY A 405 -13.05 16.08 -12.82
C GLY A 405 -14.21 15.63 -13.72
N THR A 406 -15.11 14.80 -13.17
CA THR A 406 -16.27 14.22 -13.88
C THR A 406 -17.61 14.71 -13.31
N HIS A 407 -17.98 15.95 -13.62
CA HIS A 407 -19.15 16.63 -13.04
C HIS A 407 -20.49 16.38 -13.77
N SER A 408 -20.56 15.40 -14.67
CA SER A 408 -21.77 15.09 -15.44
C SER A 408 -22.21 13.64 -15.25
N GLY A 409 -23.46 13.41 -14.87
CA GLY A 409 -24.05 12.06 -14.78
C GLY A 409 -24.28 11.42 -16.15
N VAL A 410 -24.46 10.09 -16.16
CA VAL A 410 -24.77 9.30 -17.36
C VAL A 410 -26.23 8.87 -17.35
N ARG A 411 -26.95 9.18 -18.43
CA ARG A 411 -28.33 8.74 -18.67
C ARG A 411 -28.32 7.56 -19.64
N LEU A 412 -28.98 6.45 -19.28
CA LEU A 412 -29.09 5.31 -20.18
C LEU A 412 -30.16 5.56 -21.24
N PRO A 413 -29.97 5.08 -22.48
CA PRO A 413 -30.92 5.24 -23.58
C PRO A 413 -32.06 4.21 -23.48
N ILE A 414 -32.80 4.21 -22.36
CA ILE A 414 -33.98 3.36 -22.15
C ILE A 414 -35.27 4.18 -22.30
N GLU A 415 -36.38 3.51 -22.59
CA GLU A 415 -37.67 4.17 -22.68
C GLU A 415 -38.06 4.80 -21.34
N GLY A 416 -38.66 6.01 -21.39
CA GLY A 416 -39.05 6.78 -20.22
C GLY A 416 -37.89 7.50 -19.52
N ASN A 417 -36.67 7.46 -20.07
CA ASN A 417 -35.50 8.05 -19.44
C ASN A 417 -35.53 9.58 -19.31
N CYS A 418 -36.48 10.30 -19.91
CA CYS A 418 -36.62 11.76 -19.83
C CYS A 418 -37.92 12.21 -19.16
N LEU A 419 -38.65 11.29 -18.52
CA LEU A 419 -39.84 11.63 -17.74
C LEU A 419 -39.49 12.53 -16.54
N GLU A 420 -40.47 13.29 -16.06
CA GLU A 420 -40.34 13.99 -14.78
C GLU A 420 -40.17 12.97 -13.64
N GLY A 421 -39.38 13.31 -12.62
CA GLY A 421 -38.97 12.37 -11.57
C GLY A 421 -37.72 11.54 -11.91
N VAL A 422 -37.18 11.66 -13.14
CA VAL A 422 -35.92 10.97 -13.53
C VAL A 422 -34.69 11.86 -13.34
N LEU A 423 -33.93 11.55 -12.29
CA LEU A 423 -32.78 12.33 -11.83
C LEU A 423 -31.44 11.68 -12.23
N LEU A 424 -30.38 12.49 -12.25
CA LEU A 424 -29.00 12.03 -12.36
C LEU A 424 -28.32 12.10 -11.00
N ASN A 425 -27.52 11.09 -10.66
CA ASN A 425 -26.78 11.01 -9.40
C ASN A 425 -26.01 12.28 -9.03
N ILE A 426 -25.27 12.86 -9.96
CA ILE A 426 -24.42 14.03 -9.71
C ILE A 426 -25.25 15.25 -9.34
N ASP A 427 -26.34 15.51 -10.06
CA ASP A 427 -27.19 16.67 -9.80
C ASP A 427 -27.98 16.46 -8.50
N PHE A 428 -28.46 15.23 -8.25
CA PHE A 428 -29.11 14.84 -7.01
C PHE A 428 -28.20 15.08 -5.78
N LEU A 429 -27.01 14.48 -5.76
CA LEU A 429 -26.08 14.59 -4.64
C LEU A 429 -25.53 16.01 -4.47
N ARG A 430 -25.34 16.75 -5.57
CA ARG A 430 -24.95 18.16 -5.52
C ARG A 430 -26.04 19.01 -4.87
N ASN A 431 -27.30 18.85 -5.28
CA ASN A 431 -28.41 19.59 -4.71
C ASN A 431 -28.56 19.27 -3.22
N VAL A 432 -28.51 17.99 -2.83
CA VAL A 432 -28.49 17.56 -1.43
C VAL A 432 -27.36 18.26 -0.66
N SER A 433 -26.15 18.27 -1.22
CA SER A 433 -24.97 18.88 -0.59
C SER A 433 -25.07 20.40 -0.43
N MET A 434 -25.84 21.05 -1.30
CA MET A 434 -26.08 22.49 -1.30
C MET A 434 -27.34 22.88 -0.50
N GLY A 435 -28.05 21.91 0.09
CA GLY A 435 -29.32 22.16 0.76
C GLY A 435 -30.45 22.57 -0.19
N ILE A 436 -30.31 22.26 -1.48
CA ILE A 436 -31.33 22.48 -2.51
C ILE A 436 -32.18 21.21 -2.59
N ASP A 437 -33.50 21.38 -2.60
CA ASP A 437 -34.43 20.26 -2.82
C ASP A 437 -34.14 19.60 -4.19
N PRO A 438 -33.78 18.30 -4.23
CA PRO A 438 -33.49 17.62 -5.48
C PRO A 438 -34.75 17.28 -6.29
N GLY A 439 -35.96 17.52 -5.77
CA GLY A 439 -37.21 17.21 -6.46
C GLY A 439 -37.52 15.72 -6.53
N MET A 440 -37.24 14.99 -5.45
CA MET A 440 -37.56 13.56 -5.33
C MET A 440 -38.94 13.35 -4.68
N GLY A 441 -39.59 12.24 -5.01
CA GLY A 441 -40.83 11.77 -4.36
C GLY A 441 -40.58 10.83 -3.17
N GLU A 442 -41.59 10.03 -2.82
CA GLU A 442 -41.56 9.14 -1.65
C GLU A 442 -41.03 7.73 -1.94
N LYS A 443 -41.16 7.25 -3.18
CA LYS A 443 -40.74 5.91 -3.63
C LYS A 443 -39.62 6.02 -4.65
N VAL A 444 -38.39 5.75 -4.21
CA VAL A 444 -37.19 6.00 -5.01
C VAL A 444 -36.56 4.69 -5.49
N VAL A 445 -36.24 4.62 -6.79
CA VAL A 445 -35.40 3.55 -7.38
C VAL A 445 -34.07 4.13 -7.84
N VAL A 446 -32.96 3.62 -7.32
CA VAL A 446 -31.60 3.99 -7.73
C VAL A 446 -31.01 2.91 -8.62
N LEU A 447 -30.43 3.31 -9.75
CA LEU A 447 -29.86 2.40 -10.75
C LEU A 447 -28.33 2.45 -10.70
N GLY A 448 -27.69 1.41 -10.19
CA GLY A 448 -26.23 1.27 -10.14
C GLY A 448 -25.74 0.48 -8.90
N GLY A 449 -24.59 -0.19 -9.01
CA GLY A 449 -24.02 -1.03 -7.94
C GLY A 449 -22.80 -0.46 -7.21
N GLY A 450 -22.34 0.74 -7.56
CA GLY A 450 -21.16 1.37 -6.96
C GLY A 450 -21.46 2.29 -5.77
N ASN A 451 -20.43 2.73 -5.06
CA ASN A 451 -20.56 3.60 -3.87
C ASN A 451 -21.47 4.83 -4.09
N VAL A 452 -21.44 5.44 -5.27
CA VAL A 452 -22.29 6.60 -5.59
C VAL A 452 -23.79 6.24 -5.61
N ALA A 453 -24.14 5.02 -6.02
CA ALA A 453 -25.52 4.56 -5.97
C ALA A 453 -26.00 4.39 -4.52
N PHE A 454 -25.13 3.86 -3.64
CA PHE A 454 -25.41 3.78 -2.22
C PHE A 454 -25.49 5.15 -1.56
N ASP A 455 -24.63 6.11 -1.95
CA ASP A 455 -24.72 7.50 -1.51
C ASP A 455 -26.06 8.13 -1.91
N CYS A 456 -26.54 7.89 -3.15
CA CYS A 456 -27.85 8.35 -3.59
C CYS A 456 -28.98 7.72 -2.77
N ALA A 457 -28.98 6.39 -2.61
CA ALA A 457 -30.04 5.66 -1.91
C ALA A 457 -30.13 6.07 -0.43
N ARG A 458 -28.99 6.16 0.25
CA ARG A 458 -28.89 6.57 1.65
C ARG A 458 -29.24 8.05 1.85
N SER A 459 -28.87 8.92 0.90
CA SER A 459 -29.28 10.33 0.94
C SER A 459 -30.79 10.49 0.70
N ALA A 460 -31.37 9.72 -0.24
CA ALA A 460 -32.82 9.71 -0.45
C ALA A 460 -33.58 9.26 0.81
N LYS A 461 -33.08 8.24 1.51
CA LYS A 461 -33.67 7.81 2.78
C LYS A 461 -33.70 8.94 3.82
N ARG A 462 -32.61 9.69 3.95
CA ARG A 462 -32.47 10.83 4.88
C ARG A 462 -33.31 12.05 4.52
N LEU A 463 -33.58 12.22 3.23
CA LEU A 463 -34.51 13.25 2.75
C LEU A 463 -35.98 12.87 2.94
N GLY A 464 -36.27 11.70 3.52
CA GLY A 464 -37.63 11.30 3.90
C GLY A 464 -38.30 10.31 2.95
N ALA A 465 -37.55 9.70 2.02
CA ALA A 465 -38.12 8.65 1.16
C ALA A 465 -38.69 7.50 2.01
N ARG A 466 -39.97 7.19 1.79
CA ARG A 466 -40.69 6.13 2.50
C ARG A 466 -40.12 4.77 2.14
N GLU A 467 -39.76 4.58 0.87
CA GLU A 467 -39.33 3.32 0.29
C GLU A 467 -38.20 3.57 -0.73
N VAL A 468 -37.07 2.89 -0.56
CA VAL A 468 -35.88 3.07 -1.41
C VAL A 468 -35.41 1.71 -1.90
N HIS A 469 -35.32 1.57 -3.23
CA HIS A 469 -34.82 0.40 -3.92
C HIS A 469 -33.52 0.76 -4.65
N LEU A 470 -32.54 -0.13 -4.63
CA LEU A 470 -31.31 -0.02 -5.40
C LEU A 470 -31.21 -1.27 -6.28
N ALA A 471 -31.09 -1.09 -7.59
CA ALA A 471 -30.94 -2.18 -8.54
C ALA A 471 -29.61 -2.07 -9.30
N CYS A 472 -28.93 -3.20 -9.52
CA CYS A 472 -27.66 -3.23 -10.22
C CYS A 472 -27.49 -4.49 -11.09
N LEU A 473 -26.64 -4.40 -12.11
CA LEU A 473 -26.38 -5.47 -13.06
C LEU A 473 -25.53 -6.59 -12.44
N GLU A 474 -24.67 -6.22 -11.51
CA GLU A 474 -23.72 -7.09 -10.87
C GLU A 474 -24.42 -8.03 -9.88
N ALA A 475 -23.92 -9.26 -9.80
CA ALA A 475 -24.31 -10.17 -8.74
C ALA A 475 -23.85 -9.64 -7.36
N GLU A 476 -24.50 -10.11 -6.29
CA GLU A 476 -24.26 -9.63 -4.93
C GLU A 476 -22.77 -9.67 -4.52
N ASN A 477 -22.07 -10.74 -4.87
CA ASN A 477 -20.65 -10.94 -4.56
C ASN A 477 -19.69 -10.16 -5.48
N ALA A 478 -20.20 -9.51 -6.52
CA ALA A 478 -19.44 -8.79 -7.53
C ALA A 478 -19.80 -7.29 -7.57
N MET A 479 -20.66 -6.81 -6.66
CA MET A 479 -21.01 -5.40 -6.57
C MET A 479 -19.76 -4.52 -6.37
N PRO A 480 -19.60 -3.42 -7.12
CA PRO A 480 -18.45 -2.53 -6.98
C PRO A 480 -18.38 -1.72 -5.68
N ALA A 481 -19.50 -1.60 -4.95
CA ALA A 481 -19.54 -0.85 -3.69
C ALA A 481 -18.75 -1.53 -2.57
N ASP A 482 -18.25 -0.72 -1.64
CA ASP A 482 -17.57 -1.23 -0.45
C ASP A 482 -18.58 -2.01 0.41
N LYS A 483 -18.16 -3.15 0.98
CA LYS A 483 -19.02 -4.01 1.79
C LYS A 483 -19.71 -3.25 2.93
N GLU A 484 -18.97 -2.33 3.55
CA GLU A 484 -19.46 -1.44 4.62
C GLU A 484 -20.67 -0.61 4.16
N GLU A 485 -20.66 -0.10 2.93
CA GLU A 485 -21.76 0.72 2.37
C GLU A 485 -22.99 -0.14 2.09
N ILE A 486 -22.80 -1.38 1.62
CA ILE A 486 -23.88 -2.33 1.36
C ILE A 486 -24.55 -2.73 2.69
N GLU A 487 -23.76 -3.15 3.69
CA GLU A 487 -24.25 -3.57 5.00
C GLU A 487 -25.04 -2.44 5.70
N GLN A 488 -24.48 -1.22 5.72
CA GLN A 488 -25.14 -0.07 6.34
C GLN A 488 -26.43 0.34 5.61
N ALA A 489 -26.49 0.21 4.29
CA ALA A 489 -27.70 0.51 3.53
C ALA A 489 -28.83 -0.49 3.83
N LEU A 490 -28.50 -1.78 3.94
CA LEU A 490 -29.47 -2.81 4.34
C LEU A 490 -30.00 -2.57 5.76
N GLU A 491 -29.12 -2.21 6.70
CA GLU A 491 -29.48 -1.84 8.07
C GLU A 491 -30.38 -0.59 8.14
N GLU A 492 -30.23 0.35 7.20
CA GLU A 492 -31.08 1.54 7.05
C GLU A 492 -32.43 1.25 6.33
N GLY A 493 -32.68 0.00 5.94
CA GLY A 493 -33.92 -0.45 5.31
C GLY A 493 -34.01 -0.18 3.81
N ILE A 494 -32.87 -0.09 3.11
CA ILE A 494 -32.82 0.03 1.65
C ILE A 494 -32.91 -1.37 1.03
N PHE A 495 -33.80 -1.56 0.05
CA PHE A 495 -33.94 -2.82 -0.66
C PHE A 495 -32.93 -2.93 -1.80
N VAL A 496 -32.03 -3.90 -1.74
CA VAL A 496 -30.99 -4.11 -2.78
C VAL A 496 -31.38 -5.27 -3.69
N HIS A 497 -31.40 -5.02 -5.00
CA HIS A 497 -31.79 -5.96 -6.06
C HIS A 497 -30.58 -6.22 -6.99
N PRO A 498 -29.66 -7.14 -6.62
CA PRO A 498 -28.51 -7.49 -7.45
C PRO A 498 -28.92 -8.34 -8.65
N GLY A 499 -28.10 -8.36 -9.71
CA GLY A 499 -28.34 -9.17 -10.90
C GLY A 499 -29.61 -8.77 -11.67
N ARG A 500 -29.90 -7.46 -11.73
CA ARG A 500 -31.06 -6.88 -12.41
C ARG A 500 -30.64 -5.92 -13.53
N THR A 501 -31.23 -6.09 -14.71
CA THR A 501 -31.11 -5.15 -15.83
C THR A 501 -32.27 -4.17 -15.86
N PHE A 502 -32.05 -3.03 -16.51
CA PHE A 502 -32.97 -1.90 -16.57
C PHE A 502 -33.66 -1.88 -17.95
N GLU A 503 -34.96 -2.19 -18.02
CA GLU A 503 -35.66 -2.29 -19.32
C GLU A 503 -36.35 -0.98 -19.70
N LYS A 504 -37.17 -0.45 -18.80
CA LYS A 504 -38.02 0.72 -19.07
C LYS A 504 -38.39 1.44 -17.78
N ILE A 505 -38.41 2.76 -17.83
CA ILE A 505 -39.06 3.60 -16.82
C ILE A 505 -40.51 3.79 -17.28
N THR A 506 -41.48 3.42 -16.44
CA THR A 506 -42.90 3.55 -16.76
C THR A 506 -43.42 4.93 -16.37
N GLY A 507 -44.43 5.42 -17.08
CA GLY A 507 -45.04 6.73 -16.85
C GLY A 507 -45.47 7.40 -18.16
N GLU A 508 -46.27 8.47 -18.04
CA GLU A 508 -46.70 9.30 -19.18
C GLU A 508 -45.96 10.64 -19.16
N GLU A 509 -46.26 11.51 -18.19
CA GLU A 509 -45.53 12.77 -17.95
C GLU A 509 -44.51 12.62 -16.80
N HIS A 510 -44.94 11.95 -15.73
CA HIS A 510 -44.15 11.65 -14.54
C HIS A 510 -43.84 10.15 -14.46
N CYS A 511 -42.67 9.79 -13.91
CA CYS A 511 -42.32 8.39 -13.73
C CYS A 511 -43.20 7.73 -12.65
N SER A 512 -43.64 6.50 -12.92
CA SER A 512 -44.49 5.69 -12.04
C SER A 512 -43.84 4.37 -11.60
N GLY A 513 -42.68 4.02 -12.17
CA GLY A 513 -41.95 2.83 -11.80
C GLY A 513 -40.79 2.48 -12.71
N MET A 514 -40.11 1.40 -12.37
CA MET A 514 -38.97 0.84 -13.08
C MET A 514 -39.21 -0.64 -13.36
N LEU A 515 -39.18 -1.03 -14.64
CA LEU A 515 -39.26 -2.41 -15.07
C LEU A 515 -37.86 -3.04 -15.10
N LEU A 516 -37.66 -4.05 -14.25
CA LEU A 516 -36.43 -4.80 -14.13
C LEU A 516 -36.60 -6.21 -14.71
N MET A 517 -35.48 -6.82 -15.12
CA MET A 517 -35.42 -8.25 -15.46
C MET A 517 -34.19 -8.89 -14.83
N GLU A 518 -34.25 -10.19 -14.60
CA GLU A 518 -33.11 -10.94 -14.07
C GLU A 518 -32.00 -11.11 -15.12
N VAL A 519 -30.76 -11.01 -14.67
CA VAL A 519 -29.56 -11.22 -15.47
C VAL A 519 -29.06 -12.64 -15.28
N GLU A 520 -29.07 -13.42 -16.36
CA GLU A 520 -28.45 -14.77 -16.40
C GLU A 520 -26.92 -14.65 -16.44
N SER A 521 -26.40 -13.76 -17.28
CA SER A 521 -24.97 -13.46 -17.34
C SER A 521 -24.70 -12.04 -17.83
N PHE A 522 -23.62 -11.46 -17.31
CA PHE A 522 -23.15 -10.12 -17.63
C PHE A 522 -21.67 -10.18 -18.01
N SER A 523 -21.32 -9.60 -19.16
CA SER A 523 -19.94 -9.47 -19.61
C SER A 523 -19.76 -8.17 -20.37
N PHE A 524 -18.51 -7.80 -20.62
CA PHE A 524 -18.19 -6.68 -21.49
C PHE A 524 -17.61 -7.20 -22.81
N ASP A 525 -18.06 -6.65 -23.93
CA ASP A 525 -17.47 -6.94 -25.23
C ASP A 525 -16.06 -6.30 -25.37
N ALA A 526 -15.40 -6.54 -26.51
CA ALA A 526 -14.08 -5.97 -26.81
C ALA A 526 -14.05 -4.42 -26.79
N ASN A 527 -15.20 -3.77 -26.99
CA ASN A 527 -15.39 -2.32 -26.94
C ASN A 527 -15.81 -1.83 -25.55
N ARG A 528 -15.90 -2.74 -24.56
CA ARG A 528 -16.44 -2.53 -23.21
C ARG A 528 -17.88 -2.02 -23.20
N ASN A 529 -18.72 -2.54 -24.09
CA ASN A 529 -20.16 -2.45 -23.96
C ASN A 529 -20.68 -3.62 -23.13
N ALA A 530 -21.66 -3.36 -22.27
CA ALA A 530 -22.33 -4.40 -21.51
C ALA A 530 -23.08 -5.35 -22.45
N VAL A 531 -22.76 -6.64 -22.37
CA VAL A 531 -23.50 -7.73 -23.00
C VAL A 531 -24.24 -8.47 -21.88
N ILE A 532 -25.56 -8.33 -21.88
CA ILE A 532 -26.44 -8.85 -20.84
C ILE A 532 -27.29 -9.96 -21.46
N ARG A 533 -27.23 -11.17 -20.88
CA ARG A 533 -28.23 -12.21 -21.12
C ARG A 533 -29.28 -12.15 -20.04
N LYS A 534 -30.53 -12.08 -20.46
CA LYS A 534 -31.69 -11.90 -19.58
C LYS A 534 -32.39 -13.24 -19.40
N VAL A 535 -33.07 -13.40 -18.28
CA VAL A 535 -33.99 -14.52 -18.07
C VAL A 535 -35.35 -14.11 -18.61
N ASP A 536 -35.85 -14.81 -19.63
CA ASP A 536 -37.17 -14.53 -20.22
C ASP A 536 -38.29 -14.79 -19.20
N GLY A 537 -39.33 -13.96 -19.18
CA GLY A 537 -40.48 -14.09 -18.27
C GLY A 537 -40.20 -13.68 -16.82
N SER A 538 -39.09 -12.98 -16.58
CA SER A 538 -38.63 -12.57 -15.25
C SER A 538 -38.88 -11.08 -14.95
N GLU A 539 -39.81 -10.47 -15.68
CA GLU A 539 -40.16 -9.07 -15.56
C GLU A 539 -40.70 -8.74 -14.16
N GLN A 540 -40.09 -7.74 -13.53
CA GLN A 540 -40.47 -7.24 -12.21
C GLN A 540 -40.64 -5.72 -12.29
N LEU A 541 -41.86 -5.24 -12.09
CA LEU A 541 -42.14 -3.81 -11.97
C LEU A 541 -41.98 -3.38 -10.51
N ILE A 542 -41.10 -2.42 -10.26
CA ILE A 542 -41.00 -1.72 -8.97
C ILE A 542 -41.69 -0.36 -9.12
N GLU A 543 -42.73 -0.11 -8.35
CA GLU A 543 -43.41 1.19 -8.33
C GLU A 543 -42.50 2.27 -7.72
N ALA A 544 -42.39 3.40 -8.39
CA ALA A 544 -41.51 4.49 -7.98
C ALA A 544 -41.98 5.81 -8.59
N ASP A 545 -41.94 6.88 -7.80
CA ASP A 545 -42.17 8.26 -8.26
C ASP A 545 -40.85 8.98 -8.56
N THR A 546 -39.70 8.36 -8.28
CA THR A 546 -38.39 8.88 -8.64
C THR A 546 -37.45 7.77 -9.08
N VAL A 547 -36.76 7.98 -10.19
CA VAL A 547 -35.69 7.09 -10.68
C VAL A 547 -34.38 7.87 -10.76
N ILE A 548 -33.33 7.39 -10.08
CA ILE A 548 -32.01 8.03 -10.06
C ILE A 548 -31.02 7.18 -10.84
N PHE A 549 -30.48 7.70 -11.95
CA PHE A 549 -29.37 7.07 -12.65
C PHE A 549 -28.05 7.29 -11.91
N ALA A 550 -27.45 6.21 -11.41
CA ALA A 550 -26.15 6.16 -10.75
C ALA A 550 -25.18 5.20 -11.46
N VAL A 551 -25.27 5.12 -12.79
CA VAL A 551 -24.55 4.16 -13.65
C VAL A 551 -23.20 4.67 -14.18
N GLY A 552 -22.74 5.84 -13.71
CA GLY A 552 -21.45 6.40 -14.09
C GLY A 552 -21.46 7.92 -14.16
N GLN A 553 -20.27 8.46 -14.43
CA GLN A 553 -20.02 9.89 -14.59
C GLN A 553 -19.09 10.12 -15.78
N ARG A 554 -19.14 11.32 -16.35
CA ARG A 554 -18.29 11.76 -17.44
C ARG A 554 -17.80 13.18 -17.22
N SER A 555 -16.77 13.54 -17.95
CA SER A 555 -16.28 14.92 -17.99
C SER A 555 -17.34 15.83 -18.62
N ALA A 556 -17.44 17.05 -18.09
CA ALA A 556 -18.27 18.11 -18.68
C ALA A 556 -17.55 18.87 -19.80
N ILE A 557 -16.31 18.51 -20.11
CA ILE A 557 -15.53 19.11 -21.19
C ILE A 557 -16.16 18.75 -22.55
N THR A 558 -16.21 19.75 -23.42
CA THR A 558 -16.70 19.65 -24.80
C THR A 558 -15.55 19.87 -25.77
N GLU A 559 -15.80 19.64 -27.06
CA GLU A 559 -14.82 19.90 -28.13
C GLU A 559 -14.41 21.38 -28.22
N GLU A 560 -15.21 22.30 -27.65
CA GLU A 560 -14.92 23.74 -27.58
C GLU A 560 -13.67 24.06 -26.76
N SER A 561 -13.22 23.12 -25.92
CA SER A 561 -11.94 23.21 -25.22
C SER A 561 -10.72 23.20 -26.15
N GLY A 562 -10.87 22.71 -27.38
CA GLY A 562 -9.78 22.58 -28.35
C GLY A 562 -8.78 21.46 -28.03
N LEU A 563 -9.03 20.67 -26.98
CA LEU A 563 -8.21 19.52 -26.58
C LEU A 563 -8.69 18.23 -27.24
N LYS A 564 -7.79 17.27 -27.46
CA LYS A 564 -8.19 15.92 -27.89
C LYS A 564 -8.91 15.18 -26.77
N LEU A 565 -10.12 14.71 -27.08
CA LEU A 565 -10.97 13.98 -26.14
C LEU A 565 -11.03 12.49 -26.48
N GLY A 566 -11.07 11.67 -25.44
CA GLY A 566 -11.30 10.23 -25.49
C GLY A 566 -12.72 9.86 -25.11
N ARG A 567 -12.91 8.58 -24.76
CA ARG A 567 -14.20 8.05 -24.30
C ARG A 567 -14.70 8.82 -23.06
N GLY A 568 -15.99 9.16 -23.03
CA GLY A 568 -16.59 9.87 -21.90
C GLY A 568 -16.10 11.31 -21.73
N ASN A 569 -15.65 11.93 -22.83
CA ASN A 569 -15.08 13.27 -22.88
C ASN A 569 -13.85 13.45 -21.96
N SER A 570 -13.12 12.36 -21.72
CA SER A 570 -11.86 12.41 -21.00
C SER A 570 -10.79 13.16 -21.81
N ILE A 571 -9.94 13.94 -21.17
CA ILE A 571 -8.83 14.60 -21.87
C ILE A 571 -7.73 13.56 -22.12
N LEU A 572 -7.30 13.42 -23.37
CA LEU A 572 -6.19 12.54 -23.74
C LEU A 572 -4.85 13.18 -23.35
N VAL A 573 -3.99 12.37 -22.75
CA VAL A 573 -2.64 12.76 -22.34
C VAL A 573 -1.60 11.79 -22.91
N GLY A 574 -0.34 12.21 -22.95
CA GLY A 574 0.77 11.39 -23.44
C GLY A 574 0.97 10.08 -22.66
N GLU A 575 1.55 9.07 -23.31
CA GLU A 575 1.89 7.82 -22.65
C GLU A 575 2.89 8.07 -21.50
N ASN A 576 2.53 7.68 -20.29
CA ASN A 576 3.28 7.95 -19.05
C ASN A 576 3.49 9.44 -18.68
N SER A 577 2.82 10.38 -19.35
CA SER A 577 2.86 11.82 -19.04
C SER A 577 1.45 12.37 -18.78
N LEU A 578 1.37 13.57 -18.22
CA LEU A 578 0.13 14.33 -18.05
C LEU A 578 -0.01 15.48 -19.05
N LYS A 579 0.91 15.59 -20.01
CA LYS A 579 0.84 16.56 -21.13
C LYS A 579 -0.29 16.24 -22.07
N THR A 580 -1.06 17.25 -22.46
CA THR A 580 -2.08 17.15 -23.51
C THR A 580 -1.45 17.25 -24.90
N ASP A 581 -2.27 17.30 -25.95
CA ASP A 581 -1.80 17.57 -27.31
C ASP A 581 -1.40 19.03 -27.56
N LYS A 582 -1.66 19.92 -26.60
CA LYS A 582 -1.31 21.35 -26.65
C LYS A 582 -0.12 21.65 -25.73
N GLU A 583 0.86 22.38 -26.27
CA GLU A 583 2.03 22.80 -25.50
C GLU A 583 1.62 23.73 -24.35
N GLY A 584 2.24 23.54 -23.18
CA GLY A 584 1.93 24.30 -21.97
C GLY A 584 0.65 23.86 -21.24
N ILE A 585 -0.12 22.90 -21.78
CA ILE A 585 -1.38 22.43 -21.18
C ILE A 585 -1.25 20.97 -20.72
N PHE A 586 -1.60 20.75 -19.46
CA PHE A 586 -1.58 19.46 -18.77
C PHE A 586 -2.98 19.10 -18.28
N ALA A 587 -3.25 17.82 -18.03
CA ALA A 587 -4.49 17.36 -17.43
C ALA A 587 -4.24 16.30 -16.36
N ALA A 588 -5.00 16.34 -15.26
CA ALA A 588 -4.84 15.42 -14.14
C ALA A 588 -6.14 15.11 -13.41
N GLY A 589 -6.16 13.96 -12.73
CA GLY A 589 -7.32 13.50 -11.98
C GLY A 589 -8.39 12.87 -12.87
N ASP A 590 -9.63 12.89 -12.39
CA ASP A 590 -10.73 12.13 -12.97
C ASP A 590 -11.13 12.60 -14.38
N VAL A 591 -10.75 13.82 -14.78
CA VAL A 591 -10.93 14.30 -16.16
C VAL A 591 -10.12 13.50 -17.18
N VAL A 592 -9.06 12.80 -16.77
CA VAL A 592 -8.19 12.00 -17.64
C VAL A 592 -8.62 10.54 -17.64
N TYR A 593 -8.71 9.92 -16.45
CA TYR A 593 -8.91 8.47 -16.33
C TYR A 593 -10.34 8.07 -15.93
N GLY A 594 -11.27 9.02 -15.79
CA GLY A 594 -12.62 8.79 -15.28
C GLY A 594 -12.69 8.76 -13.75
N THR A 595 -13.87 8.45 -13.21
CA THR A 595 -14.08 8.39 -11.76
C THR A 595 -13.21 7.32 -11.10
N ALA A 596 -12.44 7.70 -10.09
CA ALA A 596 -11.64 6.77 -9.29
C ALA A 596 -11.74 7.12 -7.79
N SER A 597 -10.64 7.00 -7.05
CA SER A 597 -10.57 7.34 -5.63
C SER A 597 -9.82 8.66 -5.39
N VAL A 598 -10.16 9.33 -4.29
CA VAL A 598 -9.52 10.60 -3.89
C VAL A 598 -8.01 10.45 -3.73
N ILE A 599 -7.53 9.32 -3.20
CA ILE A 599 -6.08 9.08 -3.08
C ILE A 599 -5.38 8.97 -4.43
N ARG A 600 -6.08 8.49 -5.48
CA ARG A 600 -5.57 8.48 -6.86
C ARG A 600 -5.54 9.88 -7.46
N ALA A 601 -6.55 10.71 -7.18
CA ALA A 601 -6.55 12.11 -7.58
C ALA A 601 -5.40 12.89 -6.91
N ILE A 602 -5.12 12.64 -5.63
CA ILE A 602 -3.95 13.20 -4.92
C ILE A 602 -2.65 12.76 -5.61
N ALA A 603 -2.49 11.47 -5.90
CA ALA A 603 -1.31 10.97 -6.62
C ALA A 603 -1.15 11.61 -8.01
N SER A 604 -2.25 11.79 -8.74
CA SER A 604 -2.26 12.45 -10.05
C SER A 604 -1.88 13.94 -9.93
N GLY A 605 -2.38 14.65 -8.91
CA GLY A 605 -2.03 16.05 -8.65
C GLY A 605 -0.55 16.23 -8.30
N ARG A 606 0.03 15.32 -7.52
CA ARG A 606 1.48 15.27 -7.26
C ARG A 606 2.29 15.08 -8.53
N LYS A 607 1.90 14.11 -9.36
CA LYS A 607 2.55 13.87 -10.66
C LYS A 607 2.44 15.10 -11.57
N ALA A 608 1.30 15.79 -11.57
CA ALA A 608 1.10 17.01 -12.34
C ALA A 608 2.03 18.14 -11.88
N ALA A 609 2.13 18.37 -10.56
CA ALA A 609 3.05 19.37 -10.03
C ALA A 609 4.51 19.09 -10.41
N ALA A 610 4.96 17.83 -10.31
CA ALA A 610 6.30 17.44 -10.69
C ALA A 610 6.58 17.65 -12.19
N GLU A 611 5.67 17.22 -13.07
CA GLU A 611 5.83 17.38 -14.53
C GLU A 611 5.78 18.85 -14.98
N ILE A 612 4.91 19.66 -14.36
CA ILE A 612 4.80 21.09 -14.66
C ILE A 612 6.03 21.84 -14.16
N ASP A 613 6.53 21.54 -12.96
CA ASP A 613 7.77 22.14 -12.43
C ASP A 613 8.95 21.85 -13.37
N VAL A 614 9.14 20.60 -13.81
CA VAL A 614 10.17 20.24 -14.81
C VAL A 614 9.97 21.00 -16.13
N TYR A 615 8.73 21.12 -16.61
CA TYR A 615 8.43 21.87 -17.83
C TYR A 615 8.81 23.35 -17.72
N LEU A 616 8.67 23.94 -16.54
CA LEU A 616 9.03 25.33 -16.24
C LEU A 616 10.51 25.52 -15.87
N GLY A 617 11.31 24.46 -15.91
CA GLY A 617 12.76 24.49 -15.65
C GLY A 617 13.18 24.13 -14.22
N GLY A 618 12.27 23.62 -13.39
CA GLY A 618 12.55 23.04 -12.08
C GLY A 618 13.08 21.61 -12.14
N ASP A 619 13.28 20.99 -10.98
CA ASP A 619 13.82 19.63 -10.84
C ASP A 619 12.73 18.53 -10.72
N GLY A 620 11.47 18.92 -10.54
CA GLY A 620 10.34 18.01 -10.33
C GLY A 620 10.29 17.34 -8.96
N ASP A 621 11.23 17.63 -8.06
CA ASP A 621 11.24 17.02 -6.72
C ASP A 621 10.29 17.76 -5.78
N ILE A 622 9.23 17.04 -5.42
CA ILE A 622 8.18 17.44 -4.49
C ILE A 622 8.12 16.51 -3.27
N ASN A 623 9.20 15.77 -3.00
CA ASN A 623 9.27 14.91 -1.82
C ASN A 623 9.55 15.75 -0.58
N GLU A 624 8.81 15.45 0.48
CA GLU A 624 8.94 16.14 1.76
C GLU A 624 9.25 15.15 2.87
N ILE A 625 10.00 15.62 3.86
CA ILE A 625 10.21 14.95 5.13
C ILE A 625 9.67 15.91 6.19
N LEU A 626 8.52 15.58 6.76
CA LEU A 626 7.78 16.45 7.69
C LEU A 626 7.87 15.93 9.13
N ALA A 627 8.11 14.63 9.28
CA ALA A 627 8.34 13.99 10.58
C ALA A 627 9.82 13.62 10.76
N PRO A 628 10.33 13.56 12.01
CA PRO A 628 11.69 13.08 12.30
C PRO A 628 11.96 11.70 11.70
N VAL A 629 13.08 11.55 10.99
CA VAL A 629 13.50 10.26 10.42
C VAL A 629 14.15 9.43 11.53
N GLU A 630 13.34 8.61 12.19
CA GLU A 630 13.81 7.68 13.22
C GLU A 630 14.05 6.29 12.62
N LYS A 631 15.17 5.66 12.98
CA LYS A 631 15.38 4.24 12.72
C LYS A 631 14.52 3.44 13.69
N PRO A 632 13.51 2.69 13.23
CA PRO A 632 12.61 2.00 14.15
C PRO A 632 13.34 0.91 14.91
N ASN A 633 12.93 0.68 16.15
CA ASN A 633 13.47 -0.38 16.98
C ASN A 633 13.16 -1.75 16.35
N PRO A 634 14.17 -2.56 15.99
CA PRO A 634 13.93 -3.88 15.43
C PRO A 634 13.30 -4.86 16.43
N HIS A 635 13.46 -4.61 17.74
CA HIS A 635 12.99 -5.48 18.81
C HIS A 635 11.51 -5.23 19.14
N ILE A 636 10.63 -6.05 18.57
CA ILE A 636 9.16 -5.94 18.68
C ILE A 636 8.55 -6.72 19.85
N GLY A 637 9.31 -7.61 20.49
CA GLY A 637 8.89 -8.33 21.68
C GLY A 637 7.80 -9.40 21.46
N VAL A 638 7.29 -9.93 22.58
CA VAL A 638 6.22 -10.96 22.62
C VAL A 638 4.89 -10.29 22.92
N ILE A 639 3.83 -10.73 22.26
CA ILE A 639 2.45 -10.39 22.60
C ILE A 639 1.62 -11.66 22.65
N GLU A 640 1.00 -11.91 23.79
CA GLU A 640 0.17 -13.08 24.01
C GLU A 640 -1.00 -13.11 23.00
N LYS A 641 -1.24 -14.27 22.39
CA LYS A 641 -2.29 -14.51 21.40
C LYS A 641 -2.22 -13.55 20.22
N PHE A 642 -1.02 -13.10 19.83
CA PHE A 642 -0.86 -12.10 18.76
C PHE A 642 -1.57 -12.48 17.46
N GLY A 643 -1.50 -13.75 17.05
CA GLY A 643 -2.17 -14.25 15.84
C GLY A 643 -3.70 -14.16 15.89
N TYR A 644 -4.27 -14.06 17.10
CA TYR A 644 -5.70 -14.06 17.37
C TYR A 644 -6.27 -12.68 17.70
N LEU A 645 -5.44 -11.62 17.78
CA LEU A 645 -5.93 -10.26 18.00
C LEU A 645 -6.90 -9.82 16.88
N GLU A 646 -8.16 -9.63 17.23
CA GLU A 646 -9.24 -9.28 16.32
C GLU A 646 -9.15 -7.81 15.87
N ARG A 647 -9.69 -7.53 14.68
CA ARG A 647 -9.74 -6.16 14.14
C ARG A 647 -10.70 -5.34 14.98
N ILE A 648 -10.24 -4.17 15.43
CA ILE A 648 -11.10 -3.22 16.11
C ILE A 648 -12.03 -2.56 15.08
N GLN A 649 -13.33 -2.68 15.33
CA GLN A 649 -14.36 -2.01 14.56
C GLN A 649 -14.51 -0.55 15.02
N PRO A 650 -14.81 0.38 14.09
CA PRO A 650 -15.17 1.73 14.47
C PRO A 650 -16.49 1.76 15.24
N ASP A 651 -16.69 2.79 16.05
CA ASP A 651 -17.95 3.03 16.74
C ASP A 651 -18.91 3.73 15.74
N LEU A 652 -20.07 3.13 15.48
CA LEU A 652 -21.07 3.62 14.54
C LEU A 652 -22.35 4.08 15.26
N ALA A 653 -23.02 5.10 14.72
CA ALA A 653 -24.37 5.48 15.14
C ALA A 653 -25.37 4.34 14.87
N LEU A 654 -26.46 4.31 15.65
CA LEU A 654 -27.49 3.28 15.50
C LEU A 654 -28.23 3.42 14.16
N PRO A 655 -28.64 2.31 13.50
CA PRO A 655 -29.26 2.38 12.17
C PRO A 655 -30.44 3.36 12.05
N GLY A 656 -31.30 3.47 13.08
CA GLY A 656 -32.40 4.42 13.11
C GLY A 656 -31.93 5.88 13.10
N GLU A 657 -30.94 6.22 13.94
CA GLU A 657 -30.35 7.55 13.97
C GLU A 657 -29.67 7.89 12.63
N ARG A 658 -29.03 6.90 12.00
CA ARG A 658 -28.37 7.07 10.72
C ARG A 658 -29.35 7.48 9.61
N ALA A 659 -30.52 6.86 9.57
CA ALA A 659 -31.50 7.06 8.50
C ALA A 659 -32.21 8.43 8.55
N GLU A 660 -32.16 9.14 9.69
CA GLU A 660 -32.99 10.34 9.94
C GLU A 660 -32.25 11.66 9.77
N ASN A 661 -30.93 11.67 9.63
CA ASN A 661 -30.16 12.91 9.52
C ASN A 661 -28.86 12.76 8.73
N PHE A 662 -28.29 13.91 8.39
CA PHE A 662 -27.01 14.05 7.68
C PHE A 662 -25.82 14.27 8.62
N GLY A 663 -25.99 14.00 9.91
CA GLY A 663 -24.93 14.06 10.92
C GLY A 663 -23.90 12.95 10.74
N LEU A 664 -22.76 13.11 11.41
CA LEU A 664 -21.67 12.14 11.35
C LEU A 664 -22.11 10.80 11.95
N MET A 665 -21.80 9.70 11.26
CA MET A 665 -22.29 8.37 11.66
C MET A 665 -21.20 7.36 11.98
N ASP A 666 -20.00 7.57 11.46
CA ASP A 666 -18.81 6.80 11.79
C ASP A 666 -17.94 7.67 12.70
N PHE A 667 -17.76 7.25 13.95
CA PHE A 667 -16.94 7.96 14.95
C PHE A 667 -15.50 7.43 15.04
N GLY A 668 -15.11 6.52 14.13
CA GLY A 668 -13.77 5.94 14.09
C GLY A 668 -13.49 5.04 15.29
N ILE A 669 -12.21 4.84 15.58
CA ILE A 669 -11.76 4.03 16.71
C ILE A 669 -11.42 4.98 17.87
N CYS A 670 -12.03 4.79 19.04
CA CYS A 670 -11.71 5.63 20.20
C CYS A 670 -10.29 5.40 20.75
N GLU A 671 -9.78 6.39 21.49
CA GLU A 671 -8.42 6.42 22.05
C GLU A 671 -8.09 5.19 22.91
N LYS A 672 -9.07 4.66 23.66
CA LYS A 672 -8.87 3.46 24.48
C LYS A 672 -8.62 2.19 23.65
N LYS A 673 -9.06 2.16 22.39
CA LYS A 673 -8.97 0.99 21.50
C LYS A 673 -7.91 1.14 20.40
N ILE A 674 -7.43 2.36 20.12
CA ILE A 674 -6.47 2.58 19.00
C ILE A 674 -5.14 1.87 19.22
N GLY A 675 -4.66 1.80 20.47
CA GLY A 675 -3.47 1.05 20.83
C GLY A 675 -3.60 -0.43 20.48
N CYS A 676 -4.77 -1.03 20.74
CA CYS A 676 -5.07 -2.41 20.40
C CYS A 676 -5.02 -2.66 18.89
N GLU A 677 -5.57 -1.74 18.07
CA GLU A 677 -5.58 -1.90 16.62
C GLU A 677 -4.18 -1.71 16.00
N THR A 678 -3.45 -0.68 16.43
CA THR A 678 -2.08 -0.41 15.93
C THR A 678 -1.10 -1.52 16.32
N GLU A 679 -1.29 -2.16 17.48
CA GLU A 679 -0.46 -3.24 17.97
C GLU A 679 -0.51 -4.53 17.13
N ARG A 680 -1.60 -4.74 16.39
CA ARG A 680 -1.80 -5.87 15.47
C ARG A 680 -0.84 -5.85 14.27
N CYS A 681 -0.27 -4.69 13.95
CA CYS A 681 0.63 -4.52 12.81
C CYS A 681 1.83 -5.50 12.87
N LEU A 682 2.12 -6.16 11.74
CA LEU A 682 3.23 -7.11 11.63
C LEU A 682 4.61 -6.43 11.54
N GLN A 683 4.65 -5.10 11.33
CA GLN A 683 5.87 -4.31 11.14
C GLN A 683 6.74 -4.89 9.99
N CYS A 684 6.10 -5.13 8.83
CA CYS A 684 6.71 -5.79 7.67
C CYS A 684 7.95 -5.04 7.13
N ASP A 685 7.99 -3.73 7.29
CA ASP A 685 9.08 -2.85 6.88
C ASP A 685 10.39 -3.14 7.61
N LEU A 686 10.32 -3.58 8.87
CA LEU A 686 11.52 -3.91 9.62
C LEU A 686 12.33 -5.03 8.99
N ARG A 687 11.72 -5.85 8.11
CA ARG A 687 12.43 -6.91 7.39
C ARG A 687 13.43 -6.35 6.38
N LEU A 688 13.18 -5.18 5.80
CA LEU A 688 14.10 -4.52 4.87
C LEU A 688 15.39 -4.06 5.54
N GLN A 689 15.39 -3.91 6.86
CA GLN A 689 16.55 -3.52 7.65
C GLN A 689 17.49 -4.69 7.96
N ILE A 690 17.04 -5.91 7.68
CA ILE A 690 17.86 -7.10 7.84
C ILE A 690 18.50 -7.38 6.47
N GLN A 691 19.82 -7.28 6.44
CA GLN A 691 20.61 -7.62 5.26
C GLN A 691 20.19 -9.00 4.74
N GLY A 692 19.97 -9.11 3.43
CA GLY A 692 19.70 -10.40 2.81
C GLY A 692 20.94 -11.31 2.82
N PRO A 693 20.76 -12.58 2.44
CA PRO A 693 21.90 -13.45 2.11
C PRO A 693 22.80 -12.75 1.07
N LYS A 694 24.12 -12.72 1.31
CA LYS A 694 25.12 -12.30 0.31
C LYS A 694 25.80 -13.57 -0.23
N LEU A 695 25.91 -13.66 -1.54
CA LEU A 695 26.60 -14.74 -2.22
C LEU A 695 28.11 -14.47 -2.23
N TRP A 696 28.95 -15.51 -2.38
CA TRP A 696 30.41 -15.31 -2.35
C TRP A 696 30.90 -14.35 -3.46
N GLY A 697 30.23 -14.33 -4.62
CA GLY A 697 30.53 -13.41 -5.72
C GLY A 697 30.29 -11.92 -5.38
N ASP A 698 29.41 -11.64 -4.42
CA ASP A 698 29.12 -10.28 -3.96
C ASP A 698 30.28 -9.68 -3.16
N TYR A 699 31.17 -10.52 -2.62
CA TYR A 699 32.34 -10.07 -1.86
C TYR A 699 33.56 -9.80 -2.76
N SER A 700 33.63 -10.45 -3.93
CA SER A 700 34.77 -10.30 -4.86
C SER A 700 34.76 -9.02 -5.70
N SER A 701 33.63 -8.30 -5.76
CA SER A 701 33.43 -7.14 -6.64
C SER A 701 33.70 -5.78 -5.98
N GLN A 702 33.96 -5.72 -4.67
CA GLN A 702 34.07 -4.44 -3.93
C GLN A 702 35.49 -3.97 -3.57
N THR A 703 36.57 -4.72 -3.79
CA THR A 703 37.88 -4.29 -3.25
C THR A 703 39.11 -4.74 -4.05
N ILE A 704 39.24 -4.29 -5.31
CA ILE A 704 40.55 -4.10 -5.98
C ILE A 704 40.52 -2.80 -6.84
N LYS A 705 39.89 -1.73 -6.35
CA LYS A 705 39.92 -0.42 -7.04
C LYS A 705 40.49 0.73 -6.20
N GLU A 706 40.85 0.51 -4.95
CA GLU A 706 41.44 1.55 -4.08
C GLU A 706 42.69 1.07 -3.33
N ALA A 707 43.37 0.05 -3.85
CA ALA A 707 44.66 -0.41 -3.32
C ALA A 707 45.67 -0.74 -4.44
N GLU A 708 45.71 0.10 -5.48
CA GLU A 708 46.88 0.32 -6.34
C GLU A 708 47.26 1.80 -6.33
#